data_AF-A0A034VNV6-F1
#
_entry.id   AF-A0A034VNV6-F1
#
_cell.length_a   1.000
_cell.length_b   1.000
_cell.length_c   1.000
_cell.angle_alpha   90.00
_cell.angle_beta   90.00
_cell.angle_gamma   90.00
#
_symmetry.space_group_name_H-M   'P 1'
#
loop_
_entity.id
_entity.type
_entity.pdbx_description
1 polymer ?
#
loop_
_entity_poly.entity_id
_entity_poly.type
_entity_poly.pdbx_seq_one_letter_code
_entity_poly.pdbx_strand_id
1 'polypeptide(L)'
;HNNFVFIGDESMRDLYQSFINHLHPSDDDNISTTNLAVPKDDNFEERQLNMRARYIYASEVNLALLDTLTKLENVNELPVILILGFTYRNFLAGNVTDDVIKQFTDNLMRLVVPFDQLVAQKTKVLWKLQDRINEEKVAQTPWKVVLNDDIDRLNEAALSVFRYSDAVVWNAAWQIANGLVDSAVDGYRLSDLGLRHEVQILINMYCNDYMNYNDGTCCASAEPFTTLQIVSYAIFGVCITLVLVMLLRRWLLHLRGYTFYTPLTQIPTYQDLHTGSATATGSLSNGSTSFALSIIDFFTPLAMLGIIMAYFYLCDRTNFFMKENKYYSEFSFWIPVGYVFALGIFFTEESRFTKVLNRDQTDELKGWIMLVVLIYYMTGAHRVLPIHMHIKLLISSYLFITGYSHFSYMWQTGGNSAFVRFFQVMFRLNFVTVVLCFCMNRPYQFYYFVPLLTFWMFVIYFVLSLPPRISAQSVDSYPLHYLYLVAKFIGCFSVITILFMSEVFFERIFLTRPWKALFVSTDDDIHEWWYQWKLDRYTVTFGMISSACFHIAQKYSIFDDNNHGNLFARRTSITVTLLALLGVCLYTTFSFLCRNEQDCEEIHSYIVFIPIVGYIVLRNISGILRTRYSTFFAWFGRISLELFICQYHIWLAADRHGVLVLLPGFPTLNMIVTSFIFVCASHEVHRITQTLLPYAVPNDWKLVMRNFVIFLIILIPVGHADGMF
;
A
#
# COMPACT_ATOMS: atom_id res chain seq x y z
N HIS A 1 -7.83 -25.18 11.19
CA HIS A 1 -9.05 -25.12 10.38
C HIS A 1 -10.08 -24.39 11.20
N ASN A 2 -10.53 -23.24 10.70
CA ASN A 2 -11.54 -22.43 11.34
C ASN A 2 -12.90 -22.97 10.89
N ASN A 3 -13.55 -23.77 11.74
CA ASN A 3 -14.76 -24.50 11.39
C ASN A 3 -15.99 -23.82 12.02
N PHE A 4 -16.90 -23.32 11.18
CA PHE A 4 -18.16 -22.70 11.56
C PHE A 4 -19.31 -23.65 11.27
N VAL A 5 -20.18 -23.87 12.25
CA VAL A 5 -21.36 -24.71 12.07
C VAL A 5 -22.61 -23.92 12.42
N PHE A 6 -23.51 -23.79 11.45
CA PHE A 6 -24.80 -23.12 11.56
C PHE A 6 -25.88 -24.20 11.67
N ILE A 7 -26.60 -24.25 12.79
CA ILE A 7 -27.66 -25.23 13.03
C ILE A 7 -28.99 -24.50 13.25
N GLY A 8 -29.98 -24.78 12.41
CA GLY A 8 -31.27 -24.13 12.57
C GLY A 8 -32.22 -24.36 11.41
N ASP A 9 -33.26 -23.55 11.37
CA ASP A 9 -34.28 -23.55 10.31
C ASP A 9 -33.85 -22.67 9.11
N GLU A 10 -34.82 -22.20 8.32
CA GLU A 10 -34.57 -21.33 7.16
C GLU A 10 -33.99 -19.96 7.58
N SER A 11 -34.27 -19.44 8.78
CA SER A 11 -33.69 -18.17 9.23
C SER A 11 -32.17 -18.29 9.42
N MET A 12 -31.72 -19.42 9.95
CA MET A 12 -30.29 -19.72 10.09
C MET A 12 -29.64 -20.00 8.74
N ARG A 13 -30.41 -20.52 7.78
CA ARG A 13 -29.95 -20.74 6.41
C ARG A 13 -29.70 -19.42 5.68
N ASP A 14 -30.58 -18.44 5.84
CA ASP A 14 -30.41 -17.09 5.29
C ASP A 14 -29.15 -16.42 5.85
N LEU A 15 -28.89 -16.59 7.16
CA LEU A 15 -27.64 -16.12 7.79
C LEU A 15 -26.41 -16.83 7.24
N TYR A 16 -26.45 -18.17 7.07
CA TYR A 16 -25.37 -18.94 6.45
C TYR A 16 -25.08 -18.50 5.01
N GLN A 17 -26.11 -18.22 4.21
CA GLN A 17 -25.95 -17.72 2.85
C GLN A 17 -25.31 -16.33 2.84
N SER A 18 -25.77 -15.42 3.71
CA SER A 18 -25.16 -14.11 3.86
C SER A 18 -23.70 -14.21 4.32
N PHE A 19 -23.38 -15.17 5.20
CA PHE A 19 -22.01 -15.44 5.64
C PHE A 19 -21.11 -15.87 4.47
N ILE A 20 -21.56 -16.80 3.61
CA ILE A 20 -20.81 -17.19 2.41
C ILE A 20 -20.62 -16.01 1.46
N ASN A 21 -21.69 -15.26 1.19
CA ASN A 21 -21.65 -14.10 0.30
C ASN A 21 -20.69 -13.02 0.82
N HIS A 22 -20.54 -12.89 2.15
CA HIS A 22 -19.59 -11.96 2.75
C HIS A 22 -18.13 -12.42 2.59
N LEU A 23 -17.87 -13.72 2.55
CA LEU A 23 -16.53 -14.27 2.31
C LEU A 23 -16.09 -14.13 0.84
N HIS A 24 -17.04 -13.98 -0.09
CA HIS A 24 -16.79 -13.65 -1.49
C HIS A 24 -17.56 -12.38 -1.90
N PRO A 25 -17.05 -11.18 -1.61
CA PRO A 25 -17.60 -9.99 -2.22
C PRO A 25 -17.46 -10.14 -3.74
N SER A 26 -18.57 -10.16 -4.47
CA SER A 26 -18.53 -9.99 -5.92
C SER A 26 -17.85 -8.65 -6.20
N ASP A 27 -16.80 -8.64 -7.03
CA ASP A 27 -16.05 -7.43 -7.43
C ASP A 27 -16.91 -6.31 -8.07
N ASP A 28 -18.21 -6.56 -8.28
CA ASP A 28 -19.18 -5.60 -8.81
C ASP A 28 -20.23 -5.20 -7.76
N ASP A 29 -19.95 -4.16 -6.97
CA ASP A 29 -20.97 -3.45 -6.17
C ASP A 29 -21.97 -2.64 -7.04
N ASN A 30 -22.07 -2.93 -8.35
CA ASN A 30 -22.86 -2.15 -9.32
C ASN A 30 -23.80 -2.95 -10.22
N ILE A 31 -24.03 -4.25 -10.01
CA ILE A 31 -25.01 -5.00 -10.82
C ILE A 31 -25.91 -5.89 -9.95
N SER A 32 -27.20 -5.69 -10.14
CA SER A 32 -28.31 -6.54 -9.71
C SER A 32 -27.97 -8.03 -9.69
N THR A 33 -28.15 -8.65 -8.53
CA THR A 33 -28.56 -10.06 -8.34
C THR A 33 -28.34 -10.97 -9.55
N THR A 34 -27.10 -11.39 -9.76
CA THR A 34 -26.84 -12.64 -10.49
C THR A 34 -26.39 -13.68 -9.50
N ASN A 35 -27.22 -14.71 -9.37
CA ASN A 35 -27.06 -15.84 -8.48
C ASN A 35 -25.67 -16.46 -8.63
N LEU A 36 -24.75 -16.16 -7.70
CA LEU A 36 -23.65 -17.06 -7.39
C LEU A 36 -24.27 -18.41 -7.05
N ALA A 37 -23.95 -19.41 -7.87
CA ALA A 37 -24.48 -20.75 -7.73
C ALA A 37 -23.98 -21.35 -6.40
N VAL A 38 -24.81 -21.23 -5.37
CA VAL A 38 -24.61 -21.86 -4.07
C VAL A 38 -24.37 -23.36 -4.31
N PRO A 39 -23.29 -23.96 -3.74
CA PRO A 39 -23.12 -25.40 -3.77
C PRO A 39 -24.39 -26.05 -3.20
N LYS A 40 -24.95 -27.04 -3.91
CA LYS A 40 -26.04 -27.86 -3.38
C LYS A 40 -25.65 -28.65 -2.12
N ASP A 41 -24.36 -28.68 -1.80
CA ASP A 41 -23.81 -29.30 -0.62
C ASP A 41 -23.74 -28.26 0.51
N ASP A 42 -24.38 -28.54 1.64
CA ASP A 42 -24.41 -27.70 2.86
C ASP A 42 -23.03 -27.56 3.55
N ASN A 43 -21.94 -27.77 2.81
CA ASN A 43 -20.55 -27.64 3.24
C ASN A 43 -19.82 -26.68 2.28
N PHE A 44 -19.33 -25.58 2.83
CA PHE A 44 -18.47 -24.62 2.15
C PHE A 44 -17.05 -24.69 2.73
N GLU A 45 -16.04 -24.69 1.87
CA GLU A 45 -14.64 -24.69 2.26
C GLU A 45 -13.88 -23.65 1.45
N GLU A 46 -13.35 -22.64 2.14
CA GLU A 46 -12.51 -21.60 1.58
C GLU A 46 -11.04 -21.92 1.86
N ARG A 47 -10.28 -22.16 0.78
CA ARG A 47 -8.90 -22.62 0.86
C ARG A 47 -7.93 -21.52 1.28
N GLN A 48 -8.20 -20.26 0.89
CA GLN A 48 -7.30 -19.15 1.21
C GLN A 48 -7.31 -18.83 2.71
N LEU A 49 -8.48 -18.90 3.33
CA LEU A 49 -8.68 -18.56 4.74
C LEU A 49 -8.60 -19.78 5.66
N ASN A 50 -8.43 -20.98 5.10
CA ASN A 50 -8.50 -22.26 5.80
C ASN A 50 -9.77 -22.37 6.68
N MET A 51 -10.88 -21.87 6.13
CA MET A 51 -12.18 -21.74 6.76
C MET A 51 -13.15 -22.76 6.16
N ARG A 52 -13.91 -23.43 7.03
CA ARG A 52 -14.98 -24.33 6.64
C ARG A 52 -16.26 -23.86 7.29
N ALA A 53 -17.33 -23.71 6.52
CA ALA A 53 -18.65 -23.40 7.03
C ALA A 53 -19.63 -24.52 6.66
N ARG A 54 -20.44 -24.96 7.62
CA ARG A 54 -21.43 -26.02 7.41
C ARG A 54 -22.79 -25.59 7.91
N TYR A 55 -23.82 -25.88 7.12
CA TYR A 55 -25.22 -25.73 7.53
C TYR A 55 -25.82 -27.10 7.89
N ILE A 56 -26.60 -27.14 8.97
CA ILE A 56 -27.34 -28.34 9.39
C ILE A 56 -28.77 -27.91 9.70
N TYR A 57 -29.73 -28.45 8.94
CA TYR A 57 -31.14 -28.18 9.18
C TYR A 57 -31.62 -28.84 10.47
N ALA A 58 -32.17 -28.04 11.38
CA ALA A 58 -32.88 -28.50 12.56
C ALA A 58 -33.95 -27.49 12.95
N SER A 59 -35.19 -27.93 13.15
CA SER A 59 -36.32 -27.06 13.54
C SER A 59 -36.72 -27.18 15.00
N GLU A 60 -36.18 -28.17 15.72
CA GLU A 60 -36.51 -28.46 17.12
C GLU A 60 -35.40 -29.29 17.79
N VAL A 61 -35.41 -29.32 19.12
CA VAL A 61 -34.48 -30.16 19.90
C VAL A 61 -34.99 -31.60 19.91
N ASN A 62 -34.59 -32.38 18.91
CA ASN A 62 -34.90 -33.79 18.80
C ASN A 62 -33.65 -34.67 19.04
N LEU A 63 -33.86 -35.99 19.13
CA LEU A 63 -32.77 -36.96 19.31
C LEU A 63 -31.73 -36.91 18.17
N ALA A 64 -32.15 -36.53 16.96
CA ALA A 64 -31.25 -36.39 15.81
C ALA A 64 -30.29 -35.21 15.96
N LEU A 65 -30.76 -34.08 16.51
CA LEU A 65 -29.91 -32.94 16.85
C LEU A 65 -28.90 -33.32 17.94
N LEU A 66 -29.34 -34.02 18.99
CA LEU A 66 -28.46 -34.48 20.05
C LEU A 66 -27.38 -35.46 19.52
N ASP A 67 -27.75 -36.40 18.66
CA ASP A 67 -26.80 -37.30 17.98
C ASP A 67 -25.83 -36.54 17.05
N THR A 68 -26.27 -35.40 16.49
CA THR A 68 -25.39 -34.54 15.69
C THR A 68 -24.39 -33.80 16.57
N LEU A 69 -24.83 -33.28 17.73
CA LEU A 69 -23.95 -32.61 18.69
C LEU A 69 -22.89 -33.56 19.27
N THR A 70 -23.27 -34.81 19.59
CA THR A 70 -22.31 -35.82 20.05
C THR A 70 -21.34 -36.25 18.95
N LYS A 71 -21.75 -36.25 17.67
CA LYS A 71 -20.81 -36.49 16.56
C LYS A 71 -19.78 -35.37 16.42
N LEU A 72 -20.19 -34.12 16.62
CA LEU A 72 -19.32 -32.94 16.60
C LEU A 72 -18.33 -32.91 17.77
N GLU A 73 -18.63 -33.61 18.87
CA GLU A 73 -17.72 -33.78 20.02
C GLU A 73 -16.48 -34.62 19.68
N ASN A 74 -16.48 -35.40 18.59
CA ASN A 74 -15.31 -36.18 18.21
C ASN A 74 -14.17 -35.28 17.71
N VAL A 75 -12.95 -35.54 18.20
CA VAL A 75 -11.74 -34.69 18.10
C VAL A 75 -11.37 -34.20 16.68
N ASN A 76 -11.85 -34.87 15.62
CA ASN A 76 -11.54 -34.52 14.23
C ASN A 76 -12.51 -33.52 13.57
N GLU A 77 -13.67 -33.22 14.18
CA GLU A 77 -14.69 -32.32 13.60
C GLU A 77 -15.13 -31.17 14.53
N LEU A 78 -14.38 -30.89 15.59
CA LEU A 78 -14.71 -29.83 16.56
C LEU A 78 -14.90 -28.46 15.87
N PRO A 79 -16.10 -27.85 15.95
CA PRO A 79 -16.30 -26.50 15.46
C PRO A 79 -15.58 -25.49 16.35
N VAL A 80 -15.09 -24.42 15.76
CA VAL A 80 -14.56 -23.29 16.54
C VAL A 80 -15.72 -22.40 17.01
N ILE A 81 -16.72 -22.21 16.15
CA ILE A 81 -17.96 -21.51 16.47
C ILE A 81 -19.15 -22.36 16.04
N LEU A 82 -20.08 -22.54 16.97
CA LEU A 82 -21.34 -23.23 16.74
C LEU A 82 -22.49 -22.24 16.98
N ILE A 83 -23.28 -21.95 15.95
CA ILE A 83 -24.42 -21.03 16.02
C ILE A 83 -25.71 -21.84 15.91
N LEU A 84 -26.59 -21.72 16.91
CA LEU A 84 -27.89 -22.39 16.91
C LEU A 84 -29.04 -21.39 17.07
N GLY A 85 -30.15 -21.66 16.40
CA GLY A 85 -31.38 -20.88 16.53
C GLY A 85 -32.54 -21.59 15.84
N PHE A 86 -33.72 -21.55 16.45
CA PHE A 86 -34.92 -22.24 15.96
C PHE A 86 -36.14 -21.32 16.01
N THR A 87 -36.87 -21.22 14.90
CA THR A 87 -38.29 -20.86 14.96
C THR A 87 -39.06 -22.09 15.44
N TYR A 88 -39.57 -22.02 16.66
CA TYR A 88 -40.30 -23.14 17.24
C TYR A 88 -41.57 -23.47 16.41
N ARG A 89 -41.63 -24.66 15.80
CA ARG A 89 -42.69 -25.01 14.82
C ARG A 89 -44.11 -24.91 15.37
N ASN A 90 -44.32 -25.24 16.65
CA ASN A 90 -45.64 -25.17 17.29
C ASN A 90 -46.14 -23.73 17.48
N PHE A 91 -45.27 -22.75 17.30
CA PHE A 91 -45.60 -21.33 17.32
C PHE A 91 -46.40 -20.88 16.10
N LEU A 92 -46.12 -21.47 14.92
CA LEU A 92 -46.84 -21.18 13.68
C LEU A 92 -48.31 -21.64 13.72
N ALA A 93 -48.67 -22.50 14.67
CA ALA A 93 -50.04 -22.95 14.86
C ALA A 93 -50.93 -21.92 15.59
N GLY A 94 -50.33 -20.90 16.21
CA GLY A 94 -51.03 -19.91 17.03
C GLY A 94 -51.48 -20.41 18.40
N ASN A 95 -51.71 -19.48 19.33
CA ASN A 95 -52.16 -19.72 20.71
C ASN A 95 -51.05 -20.31 21.64
N VAL A 96 -50.11 -19.46 22.04
CA VAL A 96 -49.01 -19.82 22.97
C VAL A 96 -49.54 -19.93 24.40
N THR A 97 -49.76 -21.16 24.86
CA THR A 97 -50.10 -21.44 26.26
C THR A 97 -48.86 -21.66 27.10
N ASP A 98 -48.98 -21.54 28.43
CA ASP A 98 -47.89 -21.80 29.37
C ASP A 98 -47.32 -23.23 29.23
N ASP A 99 -48.15 -24.20 28.83
CA ASP A 99 -47.72 -25.57 28.57
C ASP A 99 -46.75 -25.67 27.37
N VAL A 100 -46.97 -24.86 26.34
CA VAL A 100 -46.12 -24.81 25.13
C VAL A 100 -44.75 -24.21 25.47
N ILE A 101 -44.73 -23.14 26.27
CA ILE A 101 -43.49 -22.51 26.77
C ILE A 101 -42.73 -23.48 27.67
N LYS A 102 -43.44 -24.21 28.54
CA LYS A 102 -42.84 -25.23 29.40
C LYS A 102 -42.20 -26.35 28.59
N GLN A 103 -42.90 -26.86 27.57
CA GLN A 103 -42.35 -27.87 26.67
C GLN A 103 -41.10 -27.38 25.91
N PHE A 104 -41.12 -26.12 25.45
CA PHE A 104 -39.96 -25.49 24.84
C PHE A 104 -38.79 -25.39 25.81
N THR A 105 -39.05 -24.96 27.05
CA THR A 105 -38.04 -24.89 28.13
C THR A 105 -37.43 -26.26 28.42
N ASP A 106 -38.26 -27.31 28.56
CA ASP A 106 -37.80 -28.68 28.81
C ASP A 106 -36.92 -29.21 27.65
N ASN A 107 -37.24 -28.82 26.42
CA ASN A 107 -36.45 -29.16 25.24
C ASN A 107 -35.09 -28.44 25.25
N LEU A 108 -35.06 -27.15 25.58
CA LEU A 108 -33.81 -26.39 25.67
C LEU A 108 -32.90 -26.87 26.81
N MET A 109 -33.48 -27.29 27.95
CA MET A 109 -32.69 -27.85 29.07
C MET A 109 -31.85 -29.06 28.66
N ARG A 110 -32.26 -29.82 27.63
CA ARG A 110 -31.48 -30.97 27.11
C ARG A 110 -30.19 -30.54 26.39
N LEU A 111 -30.09 -29.28 25.96
CA LEU A 111 -28.92 -28.74 25.26
C LEU A 111 -27.84 -28.21 26.21
N VAL A 112 -28.17 -27.94 27.47
CA VAL A 112 -27.24 -27.35 28.45
C VAL A 112 -25.98 -28.20 28.62
N VAL A 113 -26.13 -29.50 28.89
CA VAL A 113 -24.98 -30.40 29.10
C VAL A 113 -24.12 -30.55 27.84
N PRO A 114 -24.68 -30.82 26.64
CA PRO A 114 -23.89 -30.82 25.40
C PRO A 114 -23.16 -29.49 25.13
N PHE A 115 -23.79 -28.35 25.43
CA PHE A 115 -23.18 -27.04 25.21
C PHE A 115 -21.99 -26.81 26.14
N ASP A 116 -22.14 -27.09 27.44
CA ASP A 116 -21.07 -26.92 28.41
C ASP A 116 -19.87 -27.82 28.08
N GLN A 117 -20.11 -29.05 27.58
CA GLN A 117 -19.07 -29.96 27.11
C GLN A 117 -18.32 -29.41 25.89
N LEU A 118 -19.03 -28.90 24.88
CA LEU A 118 -18.42 -28.29 23.70
C LEU A 118 -17.61 -27.05 24.08
N VAL A 119 -18.11 -26.22 25.01
CA VAL A 119 -17.38 -25.05 25.51
C VAL A 119 -16.13 -25.45 26.27
N ALA A 120 -16.17 -26.51 27.09
CA ALA A 120 -14.99 -27.07 27.75
C ALA A 120 -13.90 -27.54 26.75
N GLN A 121 -14.31 -27.98 25.55
CA GLN A 121 -13.42 -28.34 24.45
C GLN A 121 -12.97 -27.13 23.58
N LYS A 122 -13.21 -25.90 24.06
CA LYS A 122 -12.88 -24.61 23.40
C LYS A 122 -13.75 -24.25 22.18
N THR A 123 -14.94 -24.84 22.04
CA THR A 123 -15.94 -24.38 21.07
C THR A 123 -16.69 -23.17 21.62
N LYS A 124 -16.89 -22.11 20.84
CA LYS A 124 -17.79 -21.01 21.24
C LYS A 124 -19.20 -21.31 20.75
N VAL A 125 -20.13 -21.54 21.68
CA VAL A 125 -21.55 -21.82 21.36
C VAL A 125 -22.36 -20.54 21.47
N LEU A 126 -23.06 -20.18 20.38
CA LEU A 126 -23.91 -19.01 20.27
C LEU A 126 -25.37 -19.42 20.07
N TRP A 127 -26.26 -18.89 20.91
CA TRP A 127 -27.71 -19.05 20.74
C TRP A 127 -28.33 -17.79 20.14
N LYS A 128 -28.83 -17.87 18.91
CA LYS A 128 -29.60 -16.80 18.26
C LYS A 128 -31.04 -16.82 18.77
N LEU A 129 -31.48 -15.70 19.34
CA LEU A 129 -32.86 -15.49 19.77
C LEU A 129 -33.79 -15.36 18.55
N GLN A 130 -35.08 -15.61 18.77
CA GLN A 130 -36.08 -15.45 17.71
C GLN A 130 -36.28 -13.97 17.40
N ASP A 131 -36.22 -13.63 16.11
CA ASP A 131 -36.40 -12.26 15.62
C ASP A 131 -37.88 -11.84 15.73
N ARG A 132 -38.11 -10.55 16.01
CA ARG A 132 -39.46 -9.97 15.99
C ARG A 132 -39.98 -9.83 14.56
N ILE A 133 -41.30 -9.84 14.44
CA ILE A 133 -41.99 -9.75 13.15
C ILE A 133 -42.74 -8.41 12.99
N ASN A 134 -42.89 -7.97 11.75
CA ASN A 134 -43.73 -6.82 11.40
C ASN A 134 -45.18 -7.29 11.25
N GLU A 135 -45.99 -7.07 12.29
CA GLU A 135 -47.38 -7.52 12.37
C GLU A 135 -48.27 -6.97 11.25
N GLU A 136 -47.95 -5.79 10.71
CA GLU A 136 -48.71 -5.16 9.61
C GLU A 136 -48.44 -5.84 8.26
N LYS A 137 -47.18 -6.20 7.99
CA LYS A 137 -46.77 -6.84 6.73
C LYS A 137 -47.06 -8.33 6.69
N VAL A 138 -47.01 -9.00 7.84
CA VAL A 138 -47.17 -10.44 7.98
C VAL A 138 -48.62 -10.92 7.75
N ALA A 139 -49.59 -10.01 7.68
CA ALA A 139 -51.02 -10.32 7.57
C ALA A 139 -51.43 -11.24 6.39
N GLN A 140 -50.59 -11.39 5.35
CA GLN A 140 -50.82 -12.25 4.18
C GLN A 140 -49.98 -13.55 4.18
N THR A 141 -49.24 -13.83 5.25
CA THR A 141 -48.31 -14.96 5.35
C THR A 141 -48.78 -15.97 6.43
N PRO A 142 -48.23 -17.20 6.49
CA PRO A 142 -48.55 -18.16 7.55
C PRO A 142 -48.21 -17.68 8.97
N TRP A 143 -47.47 -16.58 9.10
CA TRP A 143 -47.09 -15.97 10.38
C TRP A 143 -48.16 -15.05 10.98
N LYS A 144 -49.32 -14.89 10.33
CA LYS A 144 -50.40 -14.00 10.79
C LYS A 144 -50.84 -14.21 12.25
N VAL A 145 -50.73 -15.43 12.75
CA VAL A 145 -51.22 -15.81 14.09
C VAL A 145 -50.18 -15.58 15.19
N VAL A 146 -48.96 -15.22 14.81
CA VAL A 146 -47.85 -14.95 15.72
C VAL A 146 -47.91 -13.49 16.21
N LEU A 147 -47.75 -13.28 17.51
CA LEU A 147 -47.61 -11.95 18.11
C LEU A 147 -46.19 -11.76 18.65
N ASN A 148 -45.70 -10.53 18.63
CA ASN A 148 -44.37 -10.22 19.18
C ASN A 148 -44.28 -10.50 20.69
N ASP A 149 -45.39 -10.32 21.44
CA ASP A 149 -45.46 -10.67 22.86
C ASP A 149 -45.17 -12.15 23.12
N ASP A 150 -45.59 -13.03 22.20
CA ASP A 150 -45.35 -14.46 22.33
C ASP A 150 -43.89 -14.82 21.98
N ILE A 151 -43.28 -14.09 21.04
CA ILE A 151 -41.84 -14.20 20.72
C ILE A 151 -41.00 -13.80 21.93
N ASP A 152 -41.36 -12.70 22.58
CA ASP A 152 -40.64 -12.19 23.75
C ASP A 152 -40.68 -13.19 24.92
N ARG A 153 -41.84 -13.83 25.17
CA ARG A 153 -41.97 -14.88 26.19
C ARG A 153 -41.08 -16.10 25.93
N LEU A 154 -40.94 -16.50 24.66
CA LEU A 154 -40.05 -17.60 24.27
C LEU A 154 -38.57 -17.22 24.43
N ASN A 155 -38.20 -16.01 24.03
CA ASN A 155 -36.86 -15.50 24.20
C ASN A 155 -36.49 -15.37 25.68
N GLU A 156 -37.43 -14.97 26.54
CA GLU A 156 -37.25 -14.95 27.99
C GLU A 156 -37.04 -16.36 28.56
N ALA A 157 -37.81 -17.35 28.09
CA ALA A 157 -37.61 -18.75 28.47
C ALA A 157 -36.21 -19.25 28.06
N ALA A 158 -35.75 -18.97 26.83
CA ALA A 158 -34.41 -19.33 26.38
C ALA A 158 -33.31 -18.64 27.21
N LEU A 159 -33.46 -17.34 27.48
CA LEU A 159 -32.56 -16.58 28.36
C LEU A 159 -32.49 -17.20 29.75
N SER A 160 -33.61 -17.65 30.31
CA SER A 160 -33.66 -18.27 31.65
C SER A 160 -32.91 -19.61 31.72
N VAL A 161 -32.98 -20.42 30.65
CA VAL A 161 -32.31 -21.72 30.57
C VAL A 161 -30.81 -21.54 30.41
N PHE A 162 -30.39 -20.71 29.45
CA PHE A 162 -28.98 -20.54 29.13
C PHE A 162 -28.23 -19.62 30.11
N ARG A 163 -28.94 -18.93 31.01
CA ARG A 163 -28.32 -18.14 32.09
C ARG A 163 -27.36 -18.94 32.97
N TYR A 164 -27.60 -20.24 33.10
CA TYR A 164 -26.79 -21.15 33.93
C TYR A 164 -25.90 -22.08 33.11
N SER A 165 -25.83 -21.91 31.79
CA SER A 165 -24.92 -22.63 30.89
C SER A 165 -23.74 -21.75 30.49
N ASP A 166 -22.66 -22.37 30.03
CA ASP A 166 -21.50 -21.65 29.46
C ASP A 166 -21.74 -21.17 28.01
N ALA A 167 -22.92 -21.47 27.43
CA ALA A 167 -23.34 -20.96 26.13
C ALA A 167 -23.66 -19.46 26.15
N VAL A 168 -23.28 -18.74 25.09
CA VAL A 168 -23.50 -17.30 24.99
C VAL A 168 -24.77 -17.02 24.19
N VAL A 169 -25.72 -16.31 24.80
CA VAL A 169 -26.91 -15.81 24.08
C VAL A 169 -26.53 -14.59 23.24
N TRP A 170 -26.83 -14.64 21.94
CA TRP A 170 -26.41 -13.63 20.96
C TRP A 170 -27.36 -12.43 20.94
N ASN A 171 -27.36 -11.63 22.02
CA ASN A 171 -28.25 -10.47 22.17
C ASN A 171 -28.06 -9.38 21.10
N ALA A 172 -26.85 -9.24 20.55
CA ALA A 172 -26.58 -8.23 19.52
C ALA A 172 -27.36 -8.49 18.22
N ALA A 173 -27.51 -9.76 17.81
CA ALA A 173 -28.32 -10.14 16.66
C ALA A 173 -29.79 -9.72 16.86
N TRP A 174 -30.34 -10.02 18.03
CA TRP A 174 -31.72 -9.63 18.38
C TRP A 174 -31.93 -8.10 18.37
N GLN A 175 -30.95 -7.31 18.84
CA GLN A 175 -31.02 -5.85 18.79
C GLN A 175 -31.01 -5.31 17.35
N ILE A 176 -30.22 -5.90 16.45
CA ILE A 176 -30.21 -5.54 15.03
C ILE A 176 -31.56 -5.84 14.41
N ALA A 177 -32.08 -7.05 14.63
CA ALA A 177 -33.39 -7.45 14.12
C ALA A 177 -34.50 -6.49 14.57
N ASN A 178 -34.48 -6.09 15.85
CA ASN A 178 -35.44 -5.13 16.40
C ASN A 178 -35.32 -3.71 15.81
N GLY A 179 -34.10 -3.27 15.50
CA GLY A 179 -33.88 -1.96 14.86
C GLY A 179 -34.31 -1.91 13.39
N LEU A 180 -34.48 -3.07 12.75
CA LEU A 180 -34.73 -3.20 11.31
C LEU A 180 -36.05 -3.90 10.96
N VAL A 181 -36.98 -4.06 11.91
CA VAL A 181 -38.28 -4.73 11.73
C VAL A 181 -39.09 -4.14 10.56
N ASP A 182 -39.04 -2.82 10.36
CA ASP A 182 -39.74 -2.15 9.26
C ASP A 182 -39.22 -2.55 7.88
N SER A 183 -37.96 -2.96 7.79
CA SER A 183 -37.29 -3.38 6.55
C SER A 183 -37.42 -4.88 6.27
N ALA A 184 -38.05 -5.66 7.16
CA ALA A 184 -38.15 -7.11 7.05
C ALA A 184 -38.83 -7.56 5.74
N VAL A 185 -38.25 -8.59 5.11
CA VAL A 185 -38.77 -9.21 3.88
C VAL A 185 -39.94 -10.11 4.24
N ASP A 186 -41.07 -9.93 3.56
CA ASP A 186 -42.36 -10.58 3.86
C ASP A 186 -42.84 -10.38 5.31
N GLY A 187 -42.23 -9.44 6.04
CA GLY A 187 -42.54 -9.08 7.42
C GLY A 187 -41.99 -10.02 8.51
N TYR A 188 -41.37 -11.16 8.18
CA TYR A 188 -40.81 -12.10 9.18
C TYR A 188 -39.36 -12.50 8.92
N ARG A 189 -38.80 -12.24 7.73
CA ARG A 189 -37.38 -12.50 7.42
C ARG A 189 -36.57 -11.23 7.59
N LEU A 190 -35.40 -11.36 8.20
CA LEU A 190 -34.47 -10.24 8.34
C LEU A 190 -34.06 -9.73 6.94
N SER A 191 -33.91 -8.41 6.81
CA SER A 191 -33.48 -7.80 5.55
C SER A 191 -32.02 -8.14 5.23
N ASP A 192 -31.64 -8.05 3.95
CA ASP A 192 -30.25 -8.29 3.52
C ASP A 192 -29.26 -7.40 4.29
N LEU A 193 -29.63 -6.14 4.58
CA LEU A 193 -28.85 -5.23 5.41
C LEU A 193 -28.66 -5.76 6.85
N GLY A 194 -29.73 -6.28 7.46
CA GLY A 194 -29.68 -6.86 8.79
C GLY A 194 -28.79 -8.11 8.85
N LEU A 195 -28.93 -9.01 7.86
CA LEU A 195 -28.10 -10.21 7.74
C LEU A 195 -26.62 -9.85 7.57
N ARG A 196 -26.28 -8.85 6.74
CA ARG A 196 -24.90 -8.36 6.60
C ARG A 196 -24.34 -7.83 7.92
N HIS A 197 -25.14 -7.12 8.72
CA HIS A 197 -24.70 -6.63 10.04
C HIS A 197 -24.50 -7.78 11.05
N GLU A 198 -25.36 -8.78 11.06
CA GLU A 198 -25.18 -9.97 11.91
C GLU A 198 -23.89 -10.72 11.56
N VAL A 199 -23.65 -10.95 10.26
CA VAL A 199 -22.42 -11.58 9.75
C VAL A 199 -21.18 -10.76 10.12
N GLN A 200 -21.24 -9.43 9.97
CA GLN A 200 -20.13 -8.56 10.32
C GLN A 200 -19.82 -8.62 11.82
N ILE A 201 -20.83 -8.62 12.69
CA ILE A 201 -20.61 -8.80 14.13
C ILE A 201 -20.04 -10.18 14.45
N LEU A 202 -20.55 -11.23 13.80
CA LEU A 202 -20.08 -12.60 14.01
C LEU A 202 -18.59 -12.75 13.67
N ILE A 203 -18.19 -12.26 12.50
CA ILE A 203 -16.80 -12.27 12.04
C ILE A 203 -15.94 -11.37 12.92
N ASN A 204 -16.44 -10.18 13.28
CA ASN A 204 -15.71 -9.28 14.17
C ASN A 204 -15.45 -9.90 15.54
N MET A 205 -16.46 -10.57 16.11
CA MET A 205 -16.34 -11.22 17.42
C MET A 205 -15.36 -12.40 17.40
N TYR A 206 -15.19 -13.07 16.26
CA TYR A 206 -14.26 -14.19 16.13
C TYR A 206 -12.85 -13.77 15.75
N CYS A 207 -12.72 -12.81 14.84
CA CYS A 207 -11.48 -12.52 14.13
C CYS A 207 -10.89 -11.14 14.42
N ASN A 208 -11.67 -10.19 14.95
CA ASN A 208 -11.22 -8.81 15.11
C ASN A 208 -11.03 -8.42 16.57
N ASP A 209 -9.77 -8.36 17.01
CA ASP A 209 -9.41 -7.74 18.30
C ASP A 209 -9.24 -6.21 18.19
N TYR A 210 -8.90 -5.65 17.01
CA TYR A 210 -8.60 -4.20 16.87
C TYR A 210 -8.94 -3.54 15.52
N MET A 211 -8.94 -4.27 14.39
CA MET A 211 -9.24 -3.72 13.06
C MET A 211 -10.48 -4.38 12.48
N ASN A 212 -11.43 -3.61 11.94
CA ASN A 212 -12.62 -4.16 11.29
C ASN A 212 -12.32 -4.32 9.79
N TYR A 213 -11.80 -5.48 9.42
CA TYR A 213 -11.69 -5.90 8.02
C TYR A 213 -13.10 -6.19 7.48
N ASN A 214 -13.40 -5.68 6.28
CA ASN A 214 -14.71 -5.88 5.65
C ASN A 214 -14.78 -7.17 4.82
N ASP A 215 -13.63 -7.81 4.69
CA ASP A 215 -13.36 -9.10 4.10
C ASP A 215 -12.97 -10.06 5.24
N GLY A 216 -13.37 -11.33 5.16
CA GLY A 216 -13.08 -12.33 6.20
C GLY A 216 -11.58 -12.66 6.39
N THR A 217 -10.68 -11.86 5.80
CA THR A 217 -9.21 -11.99 5.87
C THR A 217 -8.65 -11.81 7.27
N CYS A 218 -9.37 -11.11 8.16
CA CYS A 218 -9.06 -11.09 9.59
C CYS A 218 -8.99 -12.47 10.23
N CYS A 219 -9.72 -13.44 9.67
CA CYS A 219 -9.77 -14.80 10.17
C CYS A 219 -8.60 -15.66 9.67
N ALA A 220 -7.73 -15.13 8.80
CA ALA A 220 -6.56 -15.86 8.31
C ALA A 220 -5.54 -16.08 9.44
N SER A 221 -4.96 -17.28 9.49
CA SER A 221 -3.84 -17.55 10.41
C SER A 221 -2.61 -16.72 10.03
N ALA A 222 -1.80 -16.32 11.03
CA ALA A 222 -0.54 -15.62 10.79
C ALA A 222 0.34 -16.35 9.78
N GLU A 223 0.88 -15.61 8.81
CA GLU A 223 1.77 -16.14 7.77
C GLU A 223 3.01 -16.80 8.42
N PRO A 224 3.39 -18.03 8.03
CA PRO A 224 4.59 -18.67 8.55
C PRO A 224 5.86 -17.95 8.07
N PHE A 225 6.91 -17.97 8.90
CA PHE A 225 8.19 -17.33 8.54
C PHE A 225 8.87 -18.05 7.38
N THR A 226 9.32 -17.29 6.38
CA THR A 226 10.04 -17.85 5.23
C THR A 226 11.54 -18.03 5.52
N THR A 227 12.18 -18.94 4.77
CA THR A 227 13.62 -19.20 4.93
C THR A 227 14.44 -17.95 4.66
N LEU A 228 14.00 -17.14 3.70
CA LEU A 228 14.60 -15.88 3.30
C LEU A 228 14.57 -14.82 4.40
N GLN A 229 13.43 -14.68 5.10
CA GLN A 229 13.33 -13.79 6.25
C GLN A 229 14.32 -14.19 7.34
N ILE A 230 14.40 -15.49 7.64
CA ILE A 230 15.33 -16.02 8.65
C ILE A 230 16.79 -15.69 8.27
N VAL A 231 17.17 -15.95 7.02
CA VAL A 231 18.53 -15.66 6.53
C VAL A 231 18.82 -14.15 6.58
N SER A 232 17.88 -13.31 6.17
CA SER A 232 18.05 -11.85 6.13
C SER A 232 18.24 -11.27 7.52
N TYR A 233 17.39 -11.66 8.49
CA TYR A 233 17.55 -11.26 9.88
C TYR A 233 18.79 -11.85 10.55
N ALA A 234 19.22 -13.05 10.16
CA ALA A 234 20.49 -13.62 10.62
C ALA A 234 21.69 -12.77 10.15
N ILE A 235 21.71 -12.33 8.88
CA ILE A 235 22.76 -11.44 8.35
C ILE A 235 22.78 -10.12 9.12
N PHE A 236 21.61 -9.51 9.35
CA PHE A 236 21.53 -8.29 10.15
C PHE A 236 21.98 -8.52 11.59
N GLY A 237 21.61 -9.65 12.22
CA GLY A 237 22.06 -10.03 13.55
C GLY A 237 23.58 -10.18 13.65
N VAL A 238 24.22 -10.79 12.64
CA VAL A 238 25.70 -10.85 12.56
C VAL A 238 26.30 -9.45 12.44
N CYS A 239 25.72 -8.56 11.63
CA CYS A 239 26.22 -7.18 11.50
C CYS A 239 26.10 -6.41 12.82
N ILE A 240 24.98 -6.52 13.52
CA ILE A 240 24.73 -5.88 14.82
C ILE A 240 25.72 -6.41 15.87
N THR A 241 25.90 -7.72 15.96
CA THR A 241 26.84 -8.33 16.92
C THR A 241 28.29 -7.92 16.65
N LEU A 242 28.72 -7.88 15.38
CA LEU A 242 30.05 -7.39 15.01
C LEU A 242 30.26 -5.93 15.44
N VAL A 243 29.29 -5.04 15.18
CA VAL A 243 29.37 -3.63 15.59
C VAL A 243 29.42 -3.51 17.12
N LEU A 244 28.59 -4.27 17.85
CA LEU A 244 28.61 -4.28 19.33
C LEU A 244 29.95 -4.75 19.88
N VAL A 245 30.53 -5.82 19.32
CA VAL A 245 31.85 -6.32 19.72
C VAL A 245 32.93 -5.27 19.44
N MET A 246 32.88 -4.57 18.30
CA MET A 246 33.83 -3.52 17.96
C MET A 246 33.70 -2.30 18.87
N LEU A 247 32.47 -1.88 19.22
CA LEU A 247 32.20 -0.81 20.16
C LEU A 247 32.67 -1.18 21.57
N LEU A 248 32.40 -2.41 22.02
CA LEU A 248 32.83 -2.91 23.32
C LEU A 248 34.37 -3.00 23.39
N ARG A 249 35.03 -3.47 22.32
CA ARG A 249 36.49 -3.43 22.20
C ARG A 249 37.02 -1.99 22.27
N ARG A 250 36.40 -1.05 21.57
CA ARG A 250 36.79 0.38 21.59
C ARG A 250 36.62 0.98 23.00
N TRP A 251 35.52 0.67 23.67
CA TRP A 251 35.26 1.09 25.04
C TRP A 251 36.28 0.50 26.04
N LEU A 252 36.59 -0.80 25.92
CA LEU A 252 37.62 -1.45 26.73
C LEU A 252 39.03 -0.88 26.49
N LEU A 253 39.37 -0.53 25.24
CA LEU A 253 40.64 0.12 24.91
C LEU A 253 40.72 1.56 25.45
N HIS A 254 39.60 2.29 25.40
CA HIS A 254 39.49 3.62 25.99
C HIS A 254 39.66 3.58 27.51
N LEU A 255 39.04 2.60 28.19
CA LEU A 255 39.24 2.35 29.63
C LEU A 255 40.70 1.99 29.97
N ARG A 256 41.43 1.38 29.04
CA ARG A 256 42.87 1.08 29.18
C ARG A 256 43.80 2.25 28.81
N GLY A 257 43.27 3.45 28.57
CA GLY A 257 44.04 4.66 28.33
C GLY A 257 44.49 4.90 26.88
N TYR A 258 44.00 4.11 25.91
CA TYR A 258 44.28 4.34 24.50
C TYR A 258 43.24 5.28 23.88
N THR A 259 43.62 6.54 23.61
CA THR A 259 42.77 7.52 22.91
C THR A 259 42.90 7.35 21.39
N PHE A 260 41.84 6.84 20.76
CA PHE A 260 41.72 6.79 19.30
C PHE A 260 41.19 8.11 18.77
N TYR A 261 42.05 8.88 18.09
CA TYR A 261 41.63 10.07 17.34
C TYR A 261 40.95 9.63 16.04
N THR A 262 39.62 9.73 15.99
CA THR A 262 38.88 9.63 14.72
C THR A 262 38.87 11.00 14.07
N PRO A 263 39.49 11.19 12.89
CA PRO A 263 39.35 12.45 12.17
C PRO A 263 37.88 12.65 11.81
N LEU A 264 37.38 13.88 12.00
CA LEU A 264 36.08 14.32 11.50
C LEU A 264 36.12 14.34 9.97
N THR A 265 35.87 13.20 9.33
CA THR A 265 35.54 13.17 7.90
C THR A 265 34.12 13.70 7.74
N GLN A 266 33.99 14.92 7.22
CA GLN A 266 32.73 15.39 6.66
C GLN A 266 32.25 14.35 5.63
N ILE A 267 31.02 13.90 5.80
CA ILE A 267 30.35 13.02 4.84
C ILE A 267 30.31 13.80 3.52
N PRO A 268 30.94 13.32 2.43
CA PRO A 268 30.90 14.04 1.16
C PRO A 268 29.43 14.17 0.74
N THR A 269 28.98 15.40 0.59
CA THR A 269 27.66 15.64 0.01
C THR A 269 27.69 15.18 -1.44
N TYR A 270 26.55 14.77 -1.98
CA TYR A 270 26.39 14.32 -3.36
C TYR A 270 27.02 15.25 -4.44
N GLN A 271 27.28 16.53 -4.11
CA GLN A 271 28.01 17.48 -4.95
C GLN A 271 29.54 17.24 -5.00
N ASP A 272 30.16 16.71 -3.96
CA ASP A 272 31.62 16.54 -3.84
C ASP A 272 32.16 15.37 -4.67
N LEU A 273 31.29 14.43 -5.07
CA LEU A 273 31.67 13.31 -5.95
C LEU A 273 31.98 13.76 -7.39
N HIS A 274 31.56 14.98 -7.77
CA HIS A 274 31.69 15.49 -9.14
C HIS A 274 32.79 16.55 -9.30
N THR A 275 33.34 17.10 -8.21
CA THR A 275 34.39 18.15 -8.25
C THR A 275 35.78 17.65 -7.86
N GLY A 276 35.95 16.40 -7.42
CA GLY A 276 37.23 15.82 -7.03
C GLY A 276 38.11 15.36 -8.20
N SER A 277 38.46 16.26 -9.13
CA SER A 277 39.59 16.06 -10.05
C SER A 277 40.83 16.77 -9.51
N ALA A 278 41.89 16.00 -9.29
CA ALA A 278 43.26 16.42 -8.97
C ALA A 278 43.50 17.06 -7.58
N THR A 279 43.84 16.20 -6.60
CA THR A 279 44.93 16.33 -5.60
C THR A 279 44.53 15.60 -4.30
N ALA A 280 44.69 14.27 -4.28
CA ALA A 280 44.73 13.50 -3.03
C ALA A 280 45.90 12.52 -3.09
N THR A 281 47.10 13.08 -3.28
CA THR A 281 48.37 12.37 -3.05
C THR A 281 48.81 12.60 -1.61
N GLY A 282 48.85 11.51 -0.83
CA GLY A 282 49.75 11.39 0.32
C GLY A 282 49.15 11.63 1.70
N SER A 283 48.73 10.56 2.36
CA SER A 283 49.10 10.33 3.77
C SER A 283 49.01 8.83 4.07
N LEU A 284 50.17 8.17 4.12
CA LEU A 284 50.31 6.84 4.72
C LEU A 284 50.09 6.99 6.23
N SER A 285 49.00 6.44 6.75
CA SER A 285 48.86 6.13 8.18
C SER A 285 48.63 4.62 8.35
N ASN A 286 49.22 4.07 9.42
CA ASN A 286 49.38 2.65 9.74
C ASN A 286 48.27 1.71 9.22
N GLY A 287 48.67 0.67 8.48
CA GLY A 287 47.78 -0.23 7.73
C GLY A 287 46.84 -1.13 8.56
N SER A 288 46.98 -1.19 9.89
CA SER A 288 46.06 -1.93 10.77
C SER A 288 44.89 -1.07 11.27
N THR A 289 45.07 0.25 11.37
CA THR A 289 44.03 1.19 11.82
C THR A 289 43.12 1.65 10.68
N SER A 290 43.61 1.71 9.43
CA SER A 290 42.80 2.08 8.27
C SER A 290 41.79 0.98 7.88
N PHE A 291 42.20 -0.29 7.93
CA PHE A 291 41.33 -1.43 7.61
C PHE A 291 40.24 -1.64 8.67
N ALA A 292 40.56 -1.43 9.96
CA ALA A 292 39.56 -1.52 11.02
C ALA A 292 38.50 -0.41 10.91
N LEU A 293 38.89 0.80 10.50
CA LEU A 293 37.97 1.91 10.29
C LEU A 293 37.05 1.67 9.08
N SER A 294 37.60 1.19 7.96
CA SER A 294 36.80 0.89 6.76
C SER A 294 35.78 -0.23 6.96
N ILE A 295 36.09 -1.20 7.83
CA ILE A 295 35.13 -2.24 8.25
C ILE A 295 33.99 -1.62 9.07
N ILE A 296 34.30 -0.77 10.05
CA ILE A 296 33.26 -0.11 10.87
C ILE A 296 32.34 0.74 10.01
N ASP A 297 32.90 1.48 9.05
CA ASP A 297 32.14 2.36 8.15
C ASP A 297 31.18 1.59 7.25
N PHE A 298 31.46 0.31 6.95
CA PHE A 298 30.57 -0.56 6.18
C PHE A 298 29.52 -1.28 7.05
N PHE A 299 29.93 -1.87 8.18
CA PHE A 299 29.01 -2.66 9.02
C PHE A 299 28.05 -1.80 9.86
N THR A 300 28.43 -0.57 10.21
CA THR A 300 27.57 0.31 11.04
C THR A 300 26.27 0.71 10.32
N PRO A 301 26.30 1.19 9.06
CA PRO A 301 25.08 1.44 8.29
C PRO A 301 24.20 0.19 8.13
N LEU A 302 24.82 -0.98 7.93
CA LEU A 302 24.08 -2.24 7.73
C LEU A 302 23.42 -2.74 9.04
N ALA A 303 24.09 -2.56 10.19
CA ALA A 303 23.50 -2.82 11.49
C ALA A 303 22.33 -1.86 11.80
N MET A 304 22.50 -0.57 11.51
CA MET A 304 21.42 0.42 11.67
C MET A 304 20.23 0.09 10.77
N LEU A 305 20.47 -0.32 9.52
CA LEU A 305 19.44 -0.81 8.62
C LEU A 305 18.69 -2.01 9.22
N GLY A 306 19.42 -2.97 9.80
CA GLY A 306 18.83 -4.12 10.48
C GLY A 306 17.89 -3.75 11.63
N ILE A 307 18.27 -2.74 12.44
CA ILE A 307 17.41 -2.22 13.52
C ILE A 307 16.14 -1.57 12.94
N ILE A 308 16.27 -0.77 11.89
CA ILE A 308 15.12 -0.14 11.22
C ILE A 308 14.20 -1.20 10.61
N MET A 309 14.75 -2.23 9.96
CA MET A 309 13.97 -3.33 9.38
C MET A 309 13.27 -4.17 10.45
N ALA A 310 13.90 -4.39 11.60
CA ALA A 310 13.26 -5.05 12.74
C ALA A 310 12.12 -4.20 13.32
N TYR A 311 12.30 -2.88 13.39
CA TYR A 311 11.25 -1.96 13.81
C TYR A 311 10.04 -2.00 12.86
N PHE A 312 10.27 -1.96 11.54
CA PHE A 312 9.17 -2.04 10.57
C PHE A 312 8.42 -3.36 10.69
N TYR A 313 9.14 -4.46 10.87
CA TYR A 313 8.53 -5.78 11.04
C TYR A 313 7.66 -5.86 12.29
N LEU A 314 8.14 -5.28 13.40
CA LEU A 314 7.37 -5.19 14.64
C LEU A 314 6.10 -4.36 14.44
N CYS A 315 6.18 -3.22 13.75
CA CYS A 315 5.04 -2.33 13.50
C CYS A 315 3.96 -2.95 12.60
N ASP A 316 4.36 -3.62 11.53
CA ASP A 316 3.42 -4.05 10.50
C ASP A 316 3.00 -5.51 10.65
N ARG A 317 3.94 -6.42 10.88
CA ARG A 317 3.70 -7.88 10.88
C ARG A 317 3.31 -8.45 12.23
N THR A 318 3.57 -7.73 13.32
CA THR A 318 3.14 -8.17 14.66
C THR A 318 1.93 -7.37 15.15
N ASN A 319 1.25 -7.89 16.17
CA ASN A 319 0.18 -7.19 16.89
C ASN A 319 0.73 -6.47 18.14
N PHE A 320 2.05 -6.22 18.19
CA PHE A 320 2.68 -5.54 19.33
C PHE A 320 2.17 -4.09 19.48
N PHE A 321 1.93 -3.42 18.34
CA PHE A 321 1.30 -2.11 18.30
C PHE A 321 -0.13 -2.21 17.77
N MET A 322 -1.00 -1.35 18.30
CA MET A 322 -2.40 -1.30 17.90
C MET A 322 -2.51 -0.71 16.49
N LYS A 323 -3.53 -1.15 15.74
CA LYS A 323 -3.80 -0.69 14.38
C LYS A 323 -5.26 -0.21 14.33
N GLU A 324 -5.50 0.90 13.66
CA GLU A 324 -6.85 1.48 13.51
C GLU A 324 -7.23 1.59 12.03
N ASN A 325 -8.53 1.54 11.75
CA ASN A 325 -9.04 1.73 10.39
C ASN A 325 -8.91 3.19 9.94
N LYS A 326 -8.68 3.38 8.64
CA LYS A 326 -8.63 4.71 8.02
C LYS A 326 -10.01 5.36 8.03
N TYR A 327 -10.06 6.62 8.46
CA TYR A 327 -11.27 7.44 8.38
C TYR A 327 -11.00 8.70 7.56
N TYR A 328 -11.71 8.83 6.44
CA TYR A 328 -11.68 10.04 5.63
C TYR A 328 -12.60 11.10 6.22
N SER A 329 -12.05 12.30 6.41
CA SER A 329 -12.79 13.53 6.70
C SER A 329 -12.12 14.67 5.95
N GLU A 330 -12.91 15.60 5.43
CA GLU A 330 -12.40 16.76 4.70
C GLU A 330 -11.41 17.56 5.54
N PHE A 331 -11.69 17.74 6.84
CA PHE A 331 -10.80 18.44 7.76
C PHE A 331 -9.50 17.68 8.00
N SER A 332 -9.57 16.36 8.15
CA SER A 332 -8.40 15.50 8.36
C SER A 332 -7.46 15.51 7.15
N PHE A 333 -7.98 15.75 5.94
CA PHE A 333 -7.17 15.87 4.72
C PHE A 333 -6.64 17.30 4.48
N TRP A 334 -7.52 18.31 4.48
CA TRP A 334 -7.13 19.68 4.09
C TRP A 334 -6.32 20.43 5.14
N ILE A 335 -6.51 20.17 6.44
CA ILE A 335 -5.75 20.85 7.50
C ILE A 335 -4.25 20.50 7.42
N PRO A 336 -3.83 19.22 7.37
CA PRO A 336 -2.42 18.88 7.20
C PRO A 336 -1.82 19.42 5.89
N VAL A 337 -2.56 19.36 4.77
CA VAL A 337 -2.10 19.92 3.48
C VAL A 337 -1.86 21.43 3.60
N GLY A 338 -2.81 22.17 4.18
CA GLY A 338 -2.68 23.61 4.38
C GLY A 338 -1.54 23.98 5.33
N TYR A 339 -1.35 23.21 6.40
CA TYR A 339 -0.27 23.40 7.37
C TYR A 339 1.12 23.20 6.73
N VAL A 340 1.29 22.09 6.01
CA VAL A 340 2.53 21.77 5.28
C VAL A 340 2.82 22.82 4.20
N PHE A 341 1.79 23.29 3.50
CA PHE A 341 1.92 24.37 2.51
C PHE A 341 2.39 25.69 3.15
N ALA A 342 1.80 26.07 4.29
CA ALA A 342 2.20 27.27 5.02
C ALA A 342 3.66 27.18 5.48
N LEU A 343 4.09 26.04 6.05
CA LEU A 343 5.50 25.81 6.41
C LEU A 343 6.42 25.97 5.20
N GLY A 344 6.05 25.39 4.06
CA GLY A 344 6.81 25.51 2.82
C GLY A 344 7.05 26.95 2.39
N ILE A 345 6.04 27.83 2.51
CA ILE A 345 6.15 29.26 2.19
C ILE A 345 7.12 29.97 3.14
N PHE A 346 7.06 29.68 4.44
CA PHE A 346 7.93 30.32 5.44
C PHE A 346 9.42 30.02 5.23
N PHE A 347 9.76 28.83 4.75
CA PHE A 347 11.14 28.40 4.51
C PHE A 347 11.60 28.62 3.06
N THR A 348 11.36 29.82 2.50
CA THR A 348 11.77 30.15 1.12
C THR A 348 13.14 30.85 1.09
N GLU A 349 14.06 30.33 0.27
CA GLU A 349 15.39 30.91 0.05
C GLU A 349 15.66 31.20 -1.44
N GLU A 350 16.72 31.97 -1.72
CA GLU A 350 17.17 32.26 -3.07
C GLU A 350 18.07 31.14 -3.61
N SER A 351 17.77 30.65 -4.81
CA SER A 351 18.60 29.66 -5.49
C SER A 351 19.80 30.32 -6.16
N ARG A 352 20.91 29.59 -6.21
CA ARG A 352 22.12 29.97 -6.95
C ARG A 352 21.96 29.81 -8.47
N PHE A 353 20.93 29.11 -8.91
CA PHE A 353 20.69 28.80 -10.32
C PHE A 353 19.51 29.59 -10.86
N THR A 354 19.71 30.26 -12.00
CA THR A 354 18.68 31.04 -12.70
C THR A 354 17.97 30.25 -13.81
N LYS A 355 18.51 29.09 -14.21
CA LYS A 355 17.98 28.25 -15.28
C LYS A 355 16.60 27.69 -14.95
N VAL A 356 15.78 27.52 -15.99
CA VAL A 356 14.45 26.90 -15.88
C VAL A 356 14.57 25.47 -15.36
N LEU A 357 13.71 25.12 -14.39
CA LEU A 357 13.64 23.79 -13.76
C LEU A 357 15.01 23.34 -13.22
N ASN A 358 15.61 24.21 -12.41
CA ASN A 358 16.86 23.92 -11.72
C ASN A 358 16.69 22.77 -10.71
N ARG A 359 17.83 22.23 -10.23
CA ARG A 359 17.80 21.10 -9.29
C ARG A 359 17.00 21.42 -8.03
N ASP A 360 17.19 22.61 -7.47
CA ASP A 360 16.52 23.05 -6.24
C ASP A 360 14.99 23.05 -6.39
N GLN A 361 14.47 23.53 -7.53
CA GLN A 361 13.05 23.49 -7.87
C GLN A 361 12.54 22.07 -8.11
N THR A 362 13.33 21.22 -8.77
CA THR A 362 12.91 19.82 -8.96
C THR A 362 12.82 19.07 -7.64
N ASP A 363 13.76 19.31 -6.72
CA ASP A 363 13.74 18.72 -5.38
C ASP A 363 12.57 19.32 -4.57
N GLU A 364 12.34 20.64 -4.63
CA GLU A 364 11.16 21.31 -4.04
C GLU A 364 9.84 20.67 -4.51
N LEU A 365 9.66 20.55 -5.82
CA LEU A 365 8.43 19.99 -6.41
C LEU A 365 8.22 18.53 -6.02
N LYS A 366 9.29 17.71 -6.01
CA LYS A 366 9.22 16.32 -5.54
C LYS A 366 8.82 16.23 -4.07
N GLY A 367 9.33 17.12 -3.22
CA GLY A 367 8.98 17.14 -1.80
C GLY A 367 7.53 17.54 -1.57
N TRP A 368 7.04 18.56 -2.27
CA TRP A 368 5.63 18.95 -2.24
C TRP A 368 4.71 17.82 -2.69
N ILE A 369 4.99 17.21 -3.85
CA ILE A 369 4.26 16.05 -4.37
C ILE A 369 4.23 14.94 -3.32
N MET A 370 5.39 14.58 -2.77
CA MET A 370 5.50 13.47 -1.85
C MET A 370 4.70 13.69 -0.57
N LEU A 371 4.81 14.87 0.07
CA LEU A 371 4.07 15.16 1.30
C LEU A 371 2.55 15.09 1.09
N VAL A 372 2.03 15.60 -0.02
CA VAL A 372 0.59 15.54 -0.33
C VAL A 372 0.15 14.09 -0.57
N VAL A 373 0.94 13.30 -1.30
CA VAL A 373 0.67 11.88 -1.56
C VAL A 373 0.64 11.07 -0.26
N LEU A 374 1.56 11.33 0.68
CA LEU A 374 1.58 10.63 1.96
C LEU A 374 0.33 10.95 2.81
N ILE A 375 -0.11 12.22 2.84
CA ILE A 375 -1.34 12.63 3.54
C ILE A 375 -2.57 11.94 2.92
N TYR A 376 -2.62 11.82 1.59
CA TYR A 376 -3.69 11.11 0.89
C TYR A 376 -3.78 9.65 1.32
N TYR A 377 -2.65 8.92 1.38
CA TYR A 377 -2.65 7.52 1.79
C TYR A 377 -2.98 7.31 3.26
N MET A 378 -2.53 8.21 4.13
CA MET A 378 -2.81 8.16 5.57
C MET A 378 -4.30 8.39 5.86
N THR A 379 -4.92 9.37 5.21
CA THR A 379 -6.33 9.73 5.43
C THR A 379 -7.32 8.85 4.66
N GLY A 380 -6.85 8.05 3.69
CA GLY A 380 -7.71 7.18 2.89
C GLY A 380 -8.62 7.93 1.92
N ALA A 381 -8.20 9.10 1.43
CA ALA A 381 -8.99 10.00 0.58
C ALA A 381 -9.26 9.47 -0.85
N HIS A 382 -8.97 8.20 -1.15
CA HIS A 382 -9.23 7.56 -2.44
C HIS A 382 -10.71 7.56 -2.83
N ARG A 383 -11.62 7.58 -1.85
CA ARG A 383 -13.07 7.59 -2.05
C ARG A 383 -13.59 8.87 -2.75
N VAL A 384 -12.80 9.94 -2.75
CA VAL A 384 -13.18 11.20 -3.38
C VAL A 384 -12.48 11.32 -4.73
N LEU A 385 -13.25 11.09 -5.79
CA LEU A 385 -12.73 10.99 -7.16
C LEU A 385 -11.92 12.23 -7.62
N PRO A 386 -12.35 13.49 -7.39
CA PRO A 386 -11.53 14.66 -7.76
C PRO A 386 -10.17 14.69 -7.05
N ILE A 387 -10.10 14.27 -5.77
CA ILE A 387 -8.83 14.20 -5.03
C ILE A 387 -7.96 13.11 -5.63
N HIS A 388 -8.54 11.92 -5.87
CA HIS A 388 -7.86 10.81 -6.51
C HIS A 388 -7.19 11.24 -7.84
N MET A 389 -7.93 11.89 -8.74
CA MET A 389 -7.41 12.34 -10.04
C MET A 389 -6.29 13.38 -9.95
N HIS A 390 -6.30 14.24 -8.92
CA HIS A 390 -5.21 15.19 -8.67
C HIS A 390 -3.98 14.50 -8.08
N ILE A 391 -4.16 13.48 -7.23
CA ILE A 391 -3.04 12.67 -6.74
C ILE A 391 -2.36 11.92 -7.88
N LYS A 392 -3.13 11.33 -8.81
CA LYS A 392 -2.56 10.73 -10.02
C LYS A 392 -1.76 11.75 -10.83
N LEU A 393 -2.30 12.96 -11.05
CA LEU A 393 -1.57 14.07 -11.68
C LEU A 393 -0.23 14.38 -10.98
N LEU A 394 -0.19 14.39 -9.65
CA LEU A 394 1.05 14.62 -8.88
C LEU A 394 2.06 13.47 -9.07
N ILE A 395 1.62 12.21 -9.10
CA ILE A 395 2.47 11.04 -9.37
C ILE A 395 3.01 11.11 -10.80
N SER A 396 2.17 11.41 -11.79
CA SER A 396 2.61 11.63 -13.17
C SER A 396 3.59 12.80 -13.29
N SER A 397 3.38 13.88 -12.53
CA SER A 397 4.32 15.00 -12.46
C SER A 397 5.71 14.55 -11.98
N TYR A 398 5.78 13.65 -11.00
CA TYR A 398 7.04 13.08 -10.52
C TYR A 398 7.75 12.27 -11.63
N LEU A 399 7.02 11.43 -12.35
CA LEU A 399 7.55 10.65 -13.47
C LEU A 399 8.01 11.54 -14.63
N PHE A 400 7.26 12.59 -14.94
CA PHE A 400 7.61 13.59 -15.95
C PHE A 400 8.94 14.29 -15.60
N ILE A 401 9.11 14.74 -14.35
CA ILE A 401 10.36 15.37 -13.88
C ILE A 401 11.53 14.39 -13.96
N THR A 402 11.27 13.11 -13.67
CA THR A 402 12.27 12.04 -13.78
C THR A 402 12.72 11.88 -15.24
N GLY A 403 11.79 11.78 -16.18
CA GLY A 403 12.08 11.78 -17.62
C GLY A 403 12.87 13.00 -18.07
N TYR A 404 12.44 14.20 -17.64
CA TYR A 404 13.11 15.47 -17.95
C TYR A 404 14.56 15.52 -17.45
N SER A 405 14.79 15.13 -16.19
CA SER A 405 16.08 15.25 -15.52
C SER A 405 17.11 14.29 -16.11
N HIS A 406 16.72 13.05 -16.35
CA HIS A 406 17.62 12.03 -16.89
C HIS A 406 17.92 12.23 -18.38
N PHE A 407 16.94 12.71 -19.16
CA PHE A 407 17.22 13.17 -20.52
C PHE A 407 18.22 14.33 -20.54
N SER A 408 17.99 15.37 -19.74
CA SER A 408 18.88 16.55 -19.64
C SER A 408 20.31 16.16 -19.30
N TYR A 409 20.49 15.24 -18.35
CA TYR A 409 21.81 14.73 -17.97
C TYR A 409 22.53 14.04 -19.13
N MET A 410 21.84 13.12 -19.84
CA MET A 410 22.40 12.39 -20.98
C MET A 410 22.73 13.32 -22.14
N TRP A 411 21.85 14.29 -22.40
CA TRP A 411 22.02 15.31 -23.42
C TRP A 411 23.29 16.15 -23.20
N GLN A 412 23.54 16.56 -21.96
CA GLN A 412 24.69 17.40 -21.59
C GLN A 412 26.01 16.60 -21.48
N THR A 413 25.97 15.40 -20.91
CA THR A 413 27.20 14.63 -20.57
C THR A 413 27.74 13.81 -21.75
N GLY A 414 26.96 13.60 -22.81
CA GLY A 414 27.42 12.89 -24.01
C GLY A 414 27.64 11.38 -23.83
N GLY A 415 27.19 10.81 -22.70
CA GLY A 415 27.12 9.37 -22.50
C GLY A 415 28.39 8.68 -21.97
N ASN A 416 29.51 9.40 -21.79
CA ASN A 416 30.79 8.80 -21.36
C ASN A 416 30.71 8.08 -20.00
N SER A 417 29.87 8.56 -19.08
CA SER A 417 29.62 7.97 -17.76
C SER A 417 28.20 7.39 -17.61
N ALA A 418 27.42 7.29 -18.69
CA ALA A 418 26.01 6.90 -18.64
C ALA A 418 25.81 5.51 -18.02
N PHE A 419 26.72 4.59 -18.30
CA PHE A 419 26.64 3.23 -17.80
C PHE A 419 26.76 3.14 -16.28
N VAL A 420 27.83 3.71 -15.71
CA VAL A 420 28.03 3.72 -14.26
C VAL A 420 26.91 4.49 -13.58
N ARG A 421 26.50 5.61 -14.18
CA ARG A 421 25.38 6.42 -13.69
C ARG A 421 24.06 5.65 -13.65
N PHE A 422 23.77 4.86 -14.68
CA PHE A 422 22.58 4.01 -14.72
C PHE A 422 22.55 3.09 -13.51
N PHE A 423 23.62 2.34 -13.24
CA PHE A 423 23.69 1.44 -12.08
C PHE A 423 23.61 2.18 -10.75
N GLN A 424 24.20 3.38 -10.64
CA GLN A 424 24.10 4.18 -9.41
C GLN A 424 22.65 4.59 -9.12
N VAL A 425 21.90 4.98 -10.15
CA VAL A 425 20.50 5.36 -9.98
C VAL A 425 19.64 4.13 -9.72
N MET A 426 19.88 3.02 -10.43
CA MET A 426 19.19 1.75 -10.19
C MET A 426 19.39 1.26 -8.76
N PHE A 427 20.62 1.31 -8.23
CA PHE A 427 20.88 0.94 -6.83
C PHE A 427 20.11 1.85 -5.87
N ARG A 428 20.17 3.18 -6.06
CA ARG A 428 19.48 4.13 -5.19
C ARG A 428 17.96 3.92 -5.17
N LEU A 429 17.34 3.62 -6.32
CA LEU A 429 15.90 3.39 -6.40
C LEU A 429 15.48 2.07 -5.74
N ASN A 430 16.24 1.00 -5.96
CA ASN A 430 15.79 -0.36 -5.64
C ASN A 430 16.30 -0.90 -4.30
N PHE A 431 17.39 -0.35 -3.75
CA PHE A 431 18.09 -0.94 -2.60
C PHE A 431 17.16 -1.18 -1.41
N VAL A 432 16.42 -0.16 -0.97
CA VAL A 432 15.53 -0.25 0.20
C VAL A 432 14.38 -1.22 -0.07
N THR A 433 13.77 -1.14 -1.25
CA THR A 433 12.64 -1.99 -1.63
C THR A 433 13.02 -3.46 -1.68
N VAL A 434 14.18 -3.81 -2.24
CA VAL A 434 14.67 -5.20 -2.28
C VAL A 434 14.93 -5.73 -0.87
N VAL A 435 15.55 -4.92 0.01
CA VAL A 435 15.74 -5.29 1.42
C VAL A 435 14.40 -5.49 2.13
N LEU A 436 13.39 -4.67 1.83
CA LEU A 436 12.06 -4.83 2.39
C LEU A 436 11.34 -6.07 1.89
N CYS A 437 11.42 -6.39 0.60
CA CYS A 437 10.88 -7.65 0.06
C CYS A 437 11.46 -8.84 0.83
N PHE A 438 12.75 -8.78 1.16
CA PHE A 438 13.42 -9.85 1.89
C PHE A 438 13.00 -9.95 3.36
N CYS A 439 12.86 -8.82 4.05
CA CYS A 439 12.46 -8.78 5.46
C CYS A 439 10.96 -9.01 5.66
N MET A 440 10.12 -8.53 4.75
CA MET A 440 8.67 -8.49 4.90
C MET A 440 7.93 -9.62 4.19
N ASN A 441 8.61 -10.37 3.32
CA ASN A 441 8.00 -11.41 2.49
C ASN A 441 6.81 -10.88 1.67
N ARG A 442 7.05 -9.76 0.99
CA ARG A 442 6.07 -9.13 0.08
C ARG A 442 6.67 -9.00 -1.31
N PRO A 443 5.89 -9.23 -2.38
CA PRO A 443 6.37 -9.16 -3.75
C PRO A 443 6.85 -7.75 -4.08
N TYR A 444 7.80 -7.63 -5.01
CA TYR A 444 8.38 -6.34 -5.40
C TYR A 444 7.32 -5.34 -5.90
N GLN A 445 6.27 -5.84 -6.54
CA GLN A 445 5.12 -5.06 -7.02
C GLN A 445 4.30 -4.39 -5.91
N PHE A 446 4.33 -4.90 -4.67
CA PHE A 446 3.63 -4.28 -3.54
C PHE A 446 4.03 -2.81 -3.36
N TYR A 447 5.28 -2.48 -3.67
CA TYR A 447 5.82 -1.12 -3.66
C TYR A 447 5.75 -0.45 -5.03
N TYR A 448 4.62 -0.59 -5.74
CA TYR A 448 4.40 -0.32 -7.17
C TYR A 448 5.13 0.90 -7.79
N PHE A 449 5.30 1.99 -7.03
CA PHE A 449 5.99 3.20 -7.48
C PHE A 449 7.46 2.97 -7.84
N VAL A 450 8.17 2.12 -7.09
CA VAL A 450 9.59 1.81 -7.32
C VAL A 450 9.80 0.93 -8.56
N PRO A 451 9.07 -0.20 -8.75
CA PRO A 451 9.04 -0.93 -10.02
C PRO A 451 8.74 -0.03 -11.22
N LEU A 452 7.76 0.86 -11.10
CA LEU A 452 7.38 1.80 -12.16
C LEU A 452 8.53 2.75 -12.52
N LEU A 453 9.16 3.39 -11.53
CA LEU A 453 10.34 4.24 -11.75
C LEU A 453 11.51 3.47 -12.38
N THR A 454 11.78 2.28 -11.88
CA THR A 454 12.85 1.40 -12.40
C THR A 454 12.61 1.03 -13.86
N PHE A 455 11.38 0.65 -14.22
CA PHE A 455 11.00 0.36 -15.61
C PHE A 455 11.22 1.56 -16.52
N TRP A 456 10.69 2.73 -16.15
CA TRP A 456 10.84 3.93 -16.97
C TRP A 456 12.29 4.39 -17.09
N MET A 457 13.10 4.21 -16.05
CA MET A 457 14.53 4.48 -16.10
C MET A 457 15.27 3.57 -17.06
N PHE A 458 14.91 2.29 -17.10
CA PHE A 458 15.41 1.37 -18.12
C PHE A 458 15.04 1.86 -19.53
N VAL A 459 13.78 2.24 -19.76
CA VAL A 459 13.31 2.75 -21.07
C VAL A 459 14.08 4.01 -21.49
N ILE A 460 14.24 5.00 -20.61
CA ILE A 460 14.97 6.24 -20.91
C ILE A 460 16.41 5.92 -21.34
N TYR A 461 17.15 5.17 -20.52
CA TYR A 461 18.55 4.86 -20.82
C TYR A 461 18.68 3.98 -22.06
N PHE A 462 17.76 3.03 -22.27
CA PHE A 462 17.73 2.18 -23.45
C PHE A 462 17.57 3.02 -24.73
N VAL A 463 16.50 3.83 -24.83
CA VAL A 463 16.20 4.65 -26.01
C VAL A 463 17.34 5.64 -26.32
N LEU A 464 17.91 6.27 -25.30
CA LEU A 464 18.99 7.24 -25.48
C LEU A 464 20.34 6.57 -25.81
N SER A 465 20.58 5.35 -25.35
CA SER A 465 21.82 4.62 -25.61
C SER A 465 21.86 3.94 -26.98
N LEU A 466 20.70 3.68 -27.61
CA LEU A 466 20.62 3.16 -28.98
C LEU A 466 21.41 4.06 -29.95
N PRO A 467 22.17 3.51 -30.90
CA PRO A 467 22.86 4.31 -31.91
C PRO A 467 21.84 4.98 -32.88
N PRO A 468 22.08 6.22 -33.34
CA PRO A 468 23.17 7.12 -32.94
C PRO A 468 22.96 7.69 -31.53
N ARG A 469 24.05 7.86 -30.78
CA ARG A 469 24.03 8.51 -29.46
C ARG A 469 23.96 10.02 -29.64
N ILE A 470 22.86 10.61 -29.19
CA ILE A 470 22.56 12.02 -29.40
C ILE A 470 22.86 12.79 -28.12
N SER A 471 23.74 13.77 -28.25
CA SER A 471 24.12 14.75 -27.22
C SER A 471 24.13 16.15 -27.80
N ALA A 472 24.18 17.17 -26.93
CA ALA A 472 24.32 18.57 -27.32
C ALA A 472 25.46 18.78 -28.33
N GLN A 473 26.66 18.26 -28.01
CA GLN A 473 27.85 18.35 -28.86
C GLN A 473 27.67 17.64 -30.22
N SER A 474 27.01 16.48 -30.22
CA SER A 474 26.78 15.71 -31.44
C SER A 474 25.87 16.45 -32.42
N VAL A 475 24.88 17.18 -31.88
CA VAL A 475 23.86 17.89 -32.64
C VAL A 475 24.41 19.22 -33.16
N ASP A 476 25.33 19.84 -32.43
CA ASP A 476 26.11 20.99 -32.92
C ASP A 476 27.00 20.61 -34.10
N SER A 477 27.54 19.38 -34.09
CA SER A 477 28.35 18.86 -35.19
C SER A 477 27.51 18.43 -36.40
N TYR A 478 26.38 17.74 -36.16
CA TYR A 478 25.51 17.19 -37.19
C TYR A 478 24.03 17.51 -36.91
N PRO A 479 23.45 18.53 -37.56
CA PRO A 479 22.05 18.92 -37.34
C PRO A 479 21.02 17.81 -37.65
N LEU A 480 21.36 16.84 -38.51
CA LEU A 480 20.52 15.66 -38.78
C LEU A 480 20.21 14.83 -37.53
N HIS A 481 21.01 14.96 -36.46
CA HIS A 481 20.74 14.30 -35.19
C HIS A 481 19.41 14.75 -34.54
N TYR A 482 18.88 15.93 -34.87
CA TYR A 482 17.52 16.30 -34.45
C TYR A 482 16.45 15.39 -35.06
N LEU A 483 16.59 14.99 -36.33
CA LEU A 483 15.65 14.08 -36.97
C LEU A 483 15.73 12.67 -36.38
N TYR A 484 16.94 12.20 -36.07
CA TYR A 484 17.11 10.93 -35.34
C TYR A 484 16.53 10.98 -33.92
N LEU A 485 16.58 12.13 -33.25
CA LEU A 485 15.94 12.30 -31.94
C LEU A 485 14.42 12.18 -32.04
N VAL A 486 13.81 12.85 -33.02
CA VAL A 486 12.36 12.74 -33.27
C VAL A 486 11.98 11.31 -33.64
N ALA A 487 12.77 10.63 -34.49
CA ALA A 487 12.55 9.23 -34.83
C ALA A 487 12.60 8.31 -33.59
N LYS A 488 13.52 8.56 -32.65
CA LYS A 488 13.56 7.83 -31.36
C LYS A 488 12.31 8.05 -30.51
N PHE A 489 11.78 9.27 -30.44
CA PHE A 489 10.55 9.54 -29.71
C PHE A 489 9.33 8.89 -30.36
N ILE A 490 9.21 8.96 -31.69
CA ILE A 490 8.14 8.28 -32.43
C ILE A 490 8.23 6.77 -32.20
N GLY A 491 9.42 6.18 -32.31
CA GLY A 491 9.64 4.77 -32.02
C GLY A 491 9.26 4.39 -30.58
N CYS A 492 9.63 5.22 -29.60
CA CYS A 492 9.26 5.02 -28.19
C CYS A 492 7.73 5.05 -28.02
N PHE A 493 7.04 6.03 -28.58
CA PHE A 493 5.57 6.08 -28.57
C PHE A 493 4.94 4.87 -29.24
N SER A 494 5.41 4.47 -30.42
CA SER A 494 4.87 3.32 -31.14
C SER A 494 5.00 2.03 -30.33
N VAL A 495 6.16 1.79 -29.69
CA VAL A 495 6.34 0.61 -28.83
C VAL A 495 5.40 0.63 -27.63
N ILE A 496 5.26 1.78 -26.96
CA ILE A 496 4.34 1.95 -25.83
C ILE A 496 2.89 1.70 -26.27
N THR A 497 2.47 2.26 -27.41
CA THR A 497 1.10 2.07 -27.94
C THR A 497 0.85 0.62 -28.34
N ILE A 498 1.83 -0.08 -28.93
CA ILE A 498 1.70 -1.52 -29.26
C ILE A 498 1.53 -2.35 -27.97
N LEU A 499 2.35 -2.09 -26.95
CA LEU A 499 2.22 -2.75 -25.65
C LEU A 499 0.85 -2.49 -25.02
N PHE A 500 0.36 -1.25 -25.10
CA PHE A 500 -0.96 -0.89 -24.58
C PHE A 500 -2.12 -1.57 -25.33
N MET A 501 -2.08 -1.58 -26.67
CA MET A 501 -3.16 -2.15 -27.49
C MET A 501 -3.25 -3.68 -27.39
N SER A 502 -2.19 -4.35 -26.95
CA SER A 502 -2.14 -5.80 -26.83
C SER A 502 -1.84 -6.22 -25.39
N GLU A 503 -2.90 -6.33 -24.60
CA GLU A 503 -2.85 -6.87 -23.23
C GLU A 503 -2.19 -8.27 -23.21
N VAL A 504 -2.58 -9.16 -24.13
CA VAL A 504 -1.96 -10.50 -24.27
C VAL A 504 -0.45 -10.42 -24.51
N PHE A 505 0.03 -9.46 -25.30
CA PHE A 505 1.46 -9.30 -25.54
C PHE A 505 2.19 -8.76 -24.31
N PHE A 506 1.57 -7.84 -23.57
CA PHE A 506 2.09 -7.34 -22.29
C PHE A 506 2.20 -8.48 -21.27
N GLU A 507 1.12 -9.24 -21.06
CA GLU A 507 1.11 -10.41 -20.18
C GLU A 507 2.21 -11.41 -20.56
N ARG A 508 2.35 -11.74 -21.85
CA ARG A 508 3.39 -12.67 -22.32
C ARG A 508 4.80 -12.18 -22.00
N ILE A 509 5.09 -10.89 -22.12
CA ILE A 509 6.42 -10.36 -21.80
C ILE A 509 6.69 -10.50 -20.30
N PHE A 510 5.78 -10.04 -19.45
CA PHE A 510 6.02 -9.94 -18.02
C PHE A 510 5.80 -11.27 -17.27
N LEU A 511 5.01 -12.19 -17.81
CA LEU A 511 4.87 -13.56 -17.29
C LEU A 511 6.01 -14.51 -17.73
N THR A 512 6.90 -14.08 -18.65
CA THR A 512 8.07 -14.89 -19.01
C THR A 512 9.21 -14.73 -18.01
N ARG A 513 9.91 -15.82 -17.68
CA ARG A 513 11.12 -15.76 -16.85
C ARG A 513 12.23 -15.05 -17.63
N PRO A 514 12.98 -14.12 -17.00
CA PRO A 514 13.08 -13.87 -15.56
C PRO A 514 12.14 -12.77 -15.02
N TRP A 515 11.26 -12.18 -15.84
CA TRP A 515 10.43 -11.04 -15.44
C TRP A 515 9.28 -11.44 -14.51
N LYS A 516 8.78 -12.67 -14.66
CA LYS A 516 7.72 -13.25 -13.81
C LYS A 516 7.99 -12.99 -12.33
N ALA A 517 9.21 -13.28 -11.92
CA ALA A 517 9.74 -13.03 -10.60
C ALA A 517 9.49 -11.66 -9.98
N LEU A 518 9.64 -10.61 -10.80
CA LEU A 518 9.74 -9.24 -10.33
C LEU A 518 8.39 -8.55 -10.39
N PHE A 519 7.52 -8.97 -11.32
CA PHE A 519 6.34 -8.22 -11.73
C PHE A 519 5.05 -9.04 -11.64
N VAL A 520 5.06 -10.17 -10.93
CA VAL A 520 3.89 -11.03 -10.77
C VAL A 520 3.61 -11.22 -9.27
N SER A 521 2.35 -11.05 -8.89
CA SER A 521 1.89 -11.26 -7.52
C SER A 521 2.01 -12.74 -7.10
N THR A 522 1.93 -13.03 -5.81
CA THR A 522 1.91 -14.39 -5.25
C THR A 522 0.81 -15.28 -5.86
N ASP A 523 -0.25 -14.66 -6.40
CA ASP A 523 -1.39 -15.34 -7.05
C ASP A 523 -1.29 -15.42 -8.58
N ASP A 524 -0.10 -15.18 -9.15
CA ASP A 524 0.13 -15.12 -10.60
C ASP A 524 -0.66 -13.99 -11.32
N ASP A 525 -1.14 -13.00 -10.58
CA ASP A 525 -1.88 -11.85 -11.09
C ASP A 525 -0.96 -10.68 -11.50
N ILE A 526 -1.22 -10.09 -12.67
CA ILE A 526 -0.51 -8.96 -13.29
C ILE A 526 -1.39 -7.72 -13.44
N HIS A 527 -2.69 -7.80 -13.12
CA HIS A 527 -3.66 -6.72 -13.35
C HIS A 527 -3.24 -5.42 -12.67
N GLU A 528 -2.74 -5.49 -11.43
CA GLU A 528 -2.21 -4.32 -10.72
C GLU A 528 -1.04 -3.66 -11.44
N TRP A 529 -0.04 -4.43 -11.92
CA TRP A 529 1.10 -3.89 -12.66
C TRP A 529 0.66 -3.25 -13.97
N TRP A 530 -0.20 -3.94 -14.72
CA TRP A 530 -0.78 -3.42 -15.96
C TRP A 530 -1.55 -2.12 -15.73
N TYR A 531 -2.38 -2.07 -14.69
CA TYR A 531 -3.15 -0.88 -14.32
C TYR A 531 -2.24 0.32 -14.02
N GLN A 532 -1.20 0.16 -13.19
CA GLN A 532 -0.27 1.25 -12.85
C GLN A 532 0.55 1.70 -14.08
N TRP A 533 0.99 0.75 -14.90
CA TRP A 533 1.74 1.05 -16.12
C TRP A 533 0.87 1.78 -17.17
N LYS A 534 -0.37 1.33 -17.36
CA LYS A 534 -1.36 1.90 -18.29
C LYS A 534 -1.63 3.37 -17.96
N LEU A 535 -1.75 3.71 -16.69
CA LEU A 535 -2.08 5.08 -16.28
C LEU A 535 -1.04 6.11 -16.73
N ASP A 536 0.25 5.80 -16.59
CA ASP A 536 1.38 6.72 -16.81
C ASP A 536 2.14 6.50 -18.13
N ARG A 537 1.56 5.73 -19.05
CA ARG A 537 2.23 5.21 -20.25
C ARG A 537 2.98 6.24 -21.11
N TYR A 538 2.51 7.48 -21.20
CA TYR A 538 3.12 8.53 -22.04
C TYR A 538 3.89 9.60 -21.26
N THR A 539 3.69 9.67 -19.94
CA THR A 539 4.15 10.75 -19.08
C THR A 539 5.66 10.96 -19.16
N VAL A 540 6.44 9.88 -19.11
CA VAL A 540 7.91 9.94 -19.16
C VAL A 540 8.41 10.40 -20.53
N THR A 541 7.79 9.93 -21.61
CA THR A 541 8.12 10.36 -22.98
C THR A 541 7.82 11.84 -23.17
N PHE A 542 6.70 12.35 -22.63
CA PHE A 542 6.43 13.79 -22.59
C PHE A 542 7.51 14.56 -21.82
N GLY A 543 7.99 14.04 -20.68
CA GLY A 543 9.10 14.63 -19.93
C GLY A 543 10.39 14.75 -20.75
N MET A 544 10.75 13.70 -21.51
CA MET A 544 11.91 13.72 -22.41
C MET A 544 11.73 14.73 -23.54
N ILE A 545 10.55 14.79 -24.16
CA ILE A 545 10.24 15.74 -25.24
C ILE A 545 10.29 17.17 -24.73
N SER A 546 9.66 17.46 -23.60
CA SER A 546 9.72 18.78 -22.98
C SER A 546 11.16 19.19 -22.67
N SER A 547 11.99 18.26 -22.17
CA SER A 547 13.42 18.52 -21.99
C SER A 547 14.13 18.88 -23.30
N ALA A 548 13.93 18.10 -24.36
CA ALA A 548 14.49 18.40 -25.67
C ALA A 548 14.04 19.78 -26.19
N CYS A 549 12.75 20.08 -26.09
CA CYS A 549 12.19 21.38 -26.47
C CYS A 549 12.80 22.53 -25.68
N PHE A 550 12.98 22.39 -24.37
CA PHE A 550 13.60 23.42 -23.53
C PHE A 550 15.08 23.65 -23.88
N HIS A 551 15.87 22.58 -24.09
CA HIS A 551 17.29 22.72 -24.51
C HIS A 551 17.41 23.36 -25.90
N ILE A 552 16.52 23.01 -26.84
CA ILE A 552 16.47 23.63 -28.17
C ILE A 552 16.08 25.11 -28.06
N ALA A 553 15.07 25.43 -27.26
CA ALA A 553 14.62 26.80 -27.07
C ALA A 553 15.68 27.69 -26.40
N GLN A 554 16.46 27.14 -25.45
CA GLN A 554 17.63 27.80 -24.88
C GLN A 554 18.71 28.07 -25.95
N LYS A 555 19.00 27.08 -26.81
CA LYS A 555 20.01 27.23 -27.88
C LYS A 555 19.67 28.32 -28.89
N TYR A 556 18.38 28.48 -29.22
CA TYR A 556 17.91 29.52 -30.13
C TYR A 556 17.51 30.82 -29.43
N SER A 557 17.79 30.95 -28.13
CA SER A 557 17.48 32.14 -27.31
C SER A 557 16.01 32.58 -27.41
N ILE A 558 15.08 31.62 -27.51
CA ILE A 558 13.63 31.90 -27.54
C ILE A 558 13.17 32.51 -26.20
N PHE A 559 13.84 32.16 -25.11
CA PHE A 559 13.69 32.77 -23.79
C PHE A 559 15.06 33.04 -23.17
N ASP A 560 15.11 34.04 -22.27
CA ASP A 560 16.31 34.38 -21.51
C ASP A 560 16.14 33.96 -20.04
N ASP A 561 16.81 32.88 -19.66
CA ASP A 561 16.84 32.35 -18.31
C ASP A 561 18.15 32.66 -17.57
N ASN A 562 19.06 33.43 -18.17
CA ASN A 562 20.32 33.81 -17.52
C ASN A 562 20.15 34.99 -16.56
N ASN A 563 19.09 35.79 -16.75
CA ASN A 563 18.79 36.97 -15.94
C ASN A 563 17.79 36.64 -14.79
N HIS A 564 17.73 37.52 -13.79
CA HIS A 564 16.69 37.53 -12.74
C HIS A 564 15.36 38.15 -13.21
N GLY A 565 15.25 38.52 -14.49
CA GLY A 565 14.04 39.05 -15.11
C GLY A 565 13.02 37.98 -15.50
N ASN A 566 11.91 38.41 -16.09
CA ASN A 566 10.91 37.51 -16.65
C ASN A 566 11.50 36.67 -17.79
N LEU A 567 11.02 35.42 -17.91
CA LEU A 567 11.50 34.45 -18.92
C LEU A 567 11.29 34.93 -20.36
N PHE A 568 10.19 35.65 -20.60
CA PHE A 568 9.81 36.19 -21.90
C PHE A 568 9.56 37.70 -21.82
N ALA A 569 9.48 38.34 -22.99
CA ALA A 569 9.01 39.72 -23.09
C ALA A 569 7.61 39.89 -22.46
N ARG A 570 7.29 41.10 -21.99
CA ARG A 570 6.08 41.35 -21.19
C ARG A 570 4.78 40.87 -21.84
N ARG A 571 4.59 41.10 -23.15
CA ARG A 571 3.37 40.71 -23.87
C ARG A 571 3.25 39.19 -24.00
N THR A 572 4.33 38.53 -24.42
CA THR A 572 4.39 37.07 -24.56
C THR A 572 4.29 36.36 -23.21
N SER A 573 4.85 36.96 -22.15
CA SER A 573 4.74 36.44 -20.79
C SER A 573 3.28 36.41 -20.33
N ILE A 574 2.50 37.48 -20.54
CA ILE A 574 1.07 37.50 -20.16
C ILE A 574 0.29 36.43 -20.94
N THR A 575 0.48 36.33 -22.25
CA THR A 575 -0.24 35.34 -23.07
C THR A 575 0.10 33.91 -22.67
N VAL A 576 1.38 33.62 -22.39
CA VAL A 576 1.84 32.31 -21.96
C VAL A 576 1.31 31.97 -20.56
N THR A 577 1.27 32.93 -19.64
CA THR A 577 0.63 32.75 -18.32
C THR A 577 -0.85 32.42 -18.44
N LEU A 578 -1.61 33.16 -19.26
CA LEU A 578 -3.04 32.91 -19.44
C LEU A 578 -3.31 31.53 -20.06
N LEU A 579 -2.51 31.11 -21.04
CA LEU A 579 -2.61 29.78 -21.64
C LEU A 579 -2.26 28.68 -20.64
N ALA A 580 -1.22 28.87 -19.83
CA ALA A 580 -0.81 27.91 -18.81
C ALA A 580 -1.87 27.78 -17.70
N LEU A 581 -2.46 28.90 -17.25
CA LEU A 581 -3.58 28.90 -16.31
C LEU A 581 -4.80 28.19 -16.90
N LEU A 582 -5.13 28.46 -18.16
CA LEU A 582 -6.22 27.78 -18.86
C LEU A 582 -6.00 26.26 -18.86
N GLY A 583 -4.79 25.78 -19.18
CA GLY A 583 -4.47 24.35 -19.16
C GLY A 583 -4.67 23.69 -17.78
N VAL A 584 -4.22 24.34 -16.71
CA VAL A 584 -4.41 23.86 -15.33
C VAL A 584 -5.90 23.86 -14.97
N CYS A 585 -6.61 24.96 -15.22
CA CYS A 585 -8.04 25.08 -14.92
C CYS A 585 -8.88 24.05 -15.69
N LEU A 586 -8.59 23.82 -16.98
CA LEU A 586 -9.30 22.82 -17.78
C LEU A 586 -9.16 21.41 -17.20
N TYR A 587 -7.96 21.02 -16.78
CA TYR A 587 -7.75 19.72 -16.14
C TYR A 587 -8.49 19.63 -14.79
N THR A 588 -8.43 20.68 -13.97
CA THR A 588 -9.15 20.71 -12.69
C THR A 588 -10.66 20.62 -12.92
N THR A 589 -11.23 21.40 -13.84
CA THR A 589 -12.66 21.30 -14.20
C THR A 589 -13.02 19.91 -14.72
N PHE A 590 -12.19 19.31 -15.57
CA PHE A 590 -12.36 17.93 -16.02
C PHE A 590 -12.44 16.94 -14.84
N SER A 591 -11.55 17.06 -13.85
CA SER A 591 -11.55 16.15 -12.69
C SER A 591 -12.80 16.29 -11.79
N PHE A 592 -13.43 17.46 -11.73
CA PHE A 592 -14.67 17.67 -10.99
C PHE A 592 -15.92 17.22 -11.75
N LEU A 593 -15.88 17.26 -13.08
CA LEU A 593 -16.98 16.81 -13.95
C LEU A 593 -16.96 15.29 -14.20
N CYS A 594 -15.84 14.64 -13.90
CA CYS A 594 -15.66 13.21 -13.97
C CYS A 594 -16.64 12.47 -13.05
N ARG A 595 -17.35 11.47 -13.59
CA ARG A 595 -18.28 10.61 -12.82
C ARG A 595 -17.79 9.18 -12.64
N ASN A 596 -16.98 8.68 -13.58
CA ASN A 596 -16.50 7.30 -13.59
C ASN A 596 -14.97 7.28 -13.54
N GLU A 597 -14.40 6.50 -12.63
CA GLU A 597 -12.95 6.44 -12.40
C GLU A 597 -12.21 5.93 -13.65
N GLN A 598 -12.68 4.83 -14.23
CA GLN A 598 -12.04 4.17 -15.38
C GLN A 598 -11.93 5.09 -16.61
N ASP A 599 -13.02 5.76 -16.98
CA ASP A 599 -13.04 6.67 -18.15
C ASP A 599 -12.08 7.85 -17.94
N CYS A 600 -12.00 8.34 -16.71
CA CYS A 600 -11.17 9.49 -16.40
C CYS A 600 -9.69 9.16 -16.33
N GLU A 601 -9.34 7.99 -15.84
CA GLU A 601 -7.98 7.45 -15.89
C GLU A 601 -7.50 7.20 -17.33
N GLU A 602 -8.40 6.75 -18.21
CA GLU A 602 -8.06 6.59 -19.61
C GLU A 602 -7.75 7.93 -20.29
N ILE A 603 -8.62 8.92 -20.08
CA ILE A 603 -8.41 10.28 -20.61
C ILE A 603 -7.16 10.92 -20.00
N HIS A 604 -6.94 10.71 -18.70
CA HIS A 604 -5.79 11.25 -17.94
C HIS A 604 -4.46 10.99 -18.65
N SER A 605 -4.19 9.74 -19.06
CA SER A 605 -2.93 9.38 -19.74
C SER A 605 -2.62 10.24 -20.98
N TYR A 606 -3.63 10.77 -21.66
CA TYR A 606 -3.46 11.60 -22.86
C TYR A 606 -3.31 13.10 -22.54
N ILE A 607 -4.03 13.61 -21.55
CA ILE A 607 -4.11 15.05 -21.27
C ILE A 607 -3.18 15.51 -20.14
N VAL A 608 -2.60 14.58 -19.36
CA VAL A 608 -1.81 14.88 -18.15
C VAL A 608 -0.63 15.82 -18.38
N PHE A 609 -0.01 15.81 -19.57
CA PHE A 609 1.11 16.69 -19.86
C PHE A 609 0.73 18.18 -19.88
N ILE A 610 -0.54 18.50 -20.16
CA ILE A 610 -1.04 19.89 -20.28
C ILE A 610 -0.92 20.64 -18.93
N PRO A 611 -1.52 20.16 -17.83
CA PRO A 611 -1.37 20.81 -16.52
C PRO A 611 0.07 20.76 -16.00
N ILE A 612 0.85 19.72 -16.31
CA ILE A 612 2.26 19.62 -15.88
C ILE A 612 3.11 20.71 -16.53
N VAL A 613 3.05 20.83 -17.85
CA VAL A 613 3.78 21.88 -18.59
C VAL A 613 3.26 23.25 -18.20
N GLY A 614 1.93 23.40 -18.02
CA GLY A 614 1.32 24.63 -17.52
C GLY A 614 1.89 25.05 -16.17
N TYR A 615 1.97 24.14 -15.20
CA TYR A 615 2.57 24.41 -13.89
C TYR A 615 4.06 24.80 -14.00
N ILE A 616 4.85 24.05 -14.77
CA ILE A 616 6.29 24.34 -14.95
C ILE A 616 6.48 25.75 -15.53
N VAL A 617 5.67 26.13 -16.51
CA VAL A 617 5.70 27.47 -17.11
C VAL A 617 5.32 28.53 -16.08
N LEU A 618 4.22 28.36 -15.34
CA LEU A 618 3.80 29.31 -14.29
C LEU A 618 4.85 29.49 -13.20
N ARG A 619 5.52 28.40 -12.80
CA ARG A 619 6.58 28.41 -11.79
C ARG A 619 7.84 29.16 -12.24
N ASN A 620 8.12 29.20 -13.55
CA ASN A 620 9.37 29.72 -14.11
C ASN A 620 9.25 31.04 -14.89
N ILE A 621 8.02 31.52 -15.14
CA ILE A 621 7.81 32.70 -15.99
C ILE A 621 8.30 34.00 -15.35
N SER A 622 8.08 34.15 -14.04
CA SER A 622 8.58 35.28 -13.26
C SER A 622 9.95 34.95 -12.71
N GLY A 623 10.89 35.90 -12.80
CA GLY A 623 12.23 35.73 -12.26
C GLY A 623 12.22 35.48 -10.74
N ILE A 624 11.32 36.12 -9.98
CA ILE A 624 11.21 35.94 -8.52
C ILE A 624 10.85 34.49 -8.15
N LEU A 625 9.93 33.88 -8.89
CA LEU A 625 9.52 32.50 -8.69
C LEU A 625 10.64 31.58 -9.18
N ARG A 626 11.25 31.87 -10.34
CA ARG A 626 12.31 31.03 -10.89
C ARG A 626 13.53 30.91 -9.96
N THR A 627 13.92 32.00 -9.30
CA THR A 627 15.12 32.05 -8.47
C THR A 627 14.88 31.87 -6.98
N ARG A 628 13.65 31.52 -6.56
CA ARG A 628 13.34 31.21 -5.16
C ARG A 628 12.75 29.82 -5.03
N TYR A 629 13.07 29.12 -3.97
CA TYR A 629 12.59 27.77 -3.70
C TYR A 629 12.40 27.55 -2.20
N SER A 630 11.48 26.65 -1.84
CA SER A 630 11.32 26.22 -0.44
C SER A 630 12.41 25.20 -0.06
N THR A 631 13.25 25.55 0.91
CA THR A 631 14.28 24.62 1.44
C THR A 631 13.64 23.48 2.21
N PHE A 632 12.51 23.73 2.86
CA PHE A 632 11.71 22.71 3.54
C PHE A 632 11.25 21.62 2.55
N PHE A 633 10.58 22.00 1.45
CA PHE A 633 10.17 21.02 0.45
C PHE A 633 11.35 20.39 -0.27
N ALA A 634 12.40 21.16 -0.58
CA ALA A 634 13.59 20.59 -1.22
C ALA A 634 14.26 19.52 -0.34
N TRP A 635 14.26 19.68 0.98
CA TRP A 635 14.76 18.67 1.91
C TRP A 635 13.95 17.37 1.83
N PHE A 636 12.62 17.46 1.91
CA PHE A 636 11.72 16.31 1.73
C PHE A 636 11.85 15.68 0.34
N GLY A 637 12.10 16.47 -0.70
CA GLY A 637 12.32 16.00 -2.06
C GLY A 637 13.54 15.10 -2.22
N ARG A 638 14.64 15.41 -1.51
CA ARG A 638 15.87 14.60 -1.54
C ARG A 638 15.66 13.20 -0.97
N ILE A 639 14.78 13.06 0.03
CA ILE A 639 14.42 11.81 0.73
C ILE A 639 13.05 11.26 0.28
N SER A 640 12.51 11.75 -0.83
CA SER A 640 11.12 11.48 -1.26
C SER A 640 10.82 10.00 -1.47
N LEU A 641 11.77 9.25 -2.06
CA LEU A 641 11.60 7.83 -2.32
C LEU A 641 11.54 7.03 -1.01
N GLU A 642 12.45 7.31 -0.08
CA GLU A 642 12.53 6.64 1.21
C GLU A 642 11.27 6.92 2.04
N LEU A 643 10.74 8.15 2.01
CA LEU A 643 9.45 8.49 2.63
C LEU A 643 8.31 7.68 2.02
N PHE A 644 8.24 7.59 0.69
CA PHE A 644 7.18 6.82 0.02
C PHE A 644 7.20 5.35 0.42
N ILE A 645 8.38 4.77 0.56
CA ILE A 645 8.54 3.35 0.90
C ILE A 645 8.27 3.12 2.40
N CYS A 646 8.85 3.94 3.28
CA CYS A 646 8.71 3.75 4.72
C CYS A 646 7.27 3.97 5.21
N GLN A 647 6.43 4.70 4.46
CA GLN A 647 5.03 4.94 4.85
C GLN A 647 4.26 3.63 5.02
N TYR A 648 4.58 2.59 4.24
CA TYR A 648 3.88 1.32 4.20
C TYR A 648 3.94 0.55 5.52
N HIS A 649 4.97 0.81 6.36
CA HIS A 649 5.23 0.04 7.57
C HIS A 649 5.30 0.87 8.86
N ILE A 650 5.23 2.21 8.76
CA ILE A 650 5.23 3.10 9.94
C ILE A 650 3.91 3.85 10.07
N TRP A 651 3.46 4.53 9.01
CA TRP A 651 2.18 5.24 9.03
C TRP A 651 1.02 4.31 8.70
N LEU A 652 1.21 3.50 7.67
CA LEU A 652 0.29 2.46 7.27
C LEU A 652 0.68 1.16 7.96
N ALA A 653 -0.32 0.33 8.23
CA ALA A 653 -0.15 -1.01 8.75
C ALA A 653 -1.16 -1.96 8.10
N ALA A 654 -0.92 -3.26 8.23
CA ALA A 654 -1.76 -4.31 7.65
C ALA A 654 -1.96 -4.11 6.15
N ASP A 655 -0.86 -4.12 5.40
CA ASP A 655 -0.85 -4.06 3.94
C ASP A 655 -1.57 -2.82 3.33
N ARG A 656 -1.51 -1.69 4.06
CA ARG A 656 -2.14 -0.39 3.75
C ARG A 656 -3.61 -0.23 4.17
N HIS A 657 -4.22 -1.21 4.83
CA HIS A 657 -5.63 -1.10 5.24
C HIS A 657 -5.79 -0.23 6.50
N GLY A 658 -4.82 -0.24 7.40
CA GLY A 658 -4.87 0.47 8.67
C GLY A 658 -3.83 1.59 8.84
N VAL A 659 -3.93 2.27 9.97
CA VAL A 659 -2.99 3.27 10.48
C VAL A 659 -2.40 2.76 11.80
N LEU A 660 -1.09 2.94 12.00
CA LEU A 660 -0.40 2.50 13.21
C LEU A 660 -0.72 3.42 14.41
N VAL A 661 -1.00 2.82 15.56
CA VAL A 661 -1.24 3.53 16.82
C VAL A 661 -0.22 3.10 17.88
N LEU A 662 0.72 4.01 18.17
CA LEU A 662 1.71 3.86 19.23
C LEU A 662 1.16 4.33 20.59
N LEU A 663 0.32 5.37 20.58
CA LEU A 663 -0.25 5.98 21.79
C LEU A 663 -1.79 5.92 21.74
N PRO A 664 -2.43 4.92 22.35
CA PRO A 664 -3.89 4.80 22.35
C PRO A 664 -4.53 5.97 23.12
N GLY A 665 -5.68 6.45 22.63
CA GLY A 665 -6.46 7.52 23.27
C GLY A 665 -6.06 8.96 22.93
N PHE A 666 -4.94 9.19 22.23
CA PHE A 666 -4.49 10.54 21.82
C PHE A 666 -4.12 10.61 20.32
N PRO A 667 -5.09 10.73 19.40
CA PRO A 667 -4.85 10.63 17.95
C PRO A 667 -3.87 11.67 17.40
N THR A 668 -3.97 12.93 17.84
CA THR A 668 -3.10 14.02 17.36
C THR A 668 -1.65 13.85 17.83
N LEU A 669 -1.45 13.44 19.09
CA LEU A 669 -0.12 13.16 19.62
C LEU A 669 0.49 11.93 18.94
N ASN A 670 -0.32 10.88 18.71
CA ASN A 670 0.10 9.71 17.95
C ASN A 670 0.58 10.11 16.55
N MET A 671 -0.18 10.95 15.82
CA MET A 671 0.24 11.47 14.51
C MET A 671 1.57 12.22 14.58
N ILE A 672 1.78 13.10 15.56
CA ILE A 672 3.02 13.88 15.68
C ILE A 672 4.22 12.95 15.97
N VAL A 673 4.08 12.02 16.91
CA VAL A 673 5.17 11.10 17.31
C VAL A 673 5.50 10.13 16.18
N THR A 674 4.49 9.51 15.57
CA THR A 674 4.68 8.60 14.44
C THR A 674 5.30 9.32 13.24
N SER A 675 4.88 10.56 12.95
CA SER A 675 5.48 11.41 11.91
C SER A 675 6.94 11.72 12.18
N PHE A 676 7.30 12.04 13.42
CA PHE A 676 8.70 12.29 13.79
C PHE A 676 9.57 11.04 13.59
N ILE A 677 9.14 9.90 14.11
CA ILE A 677 9.86 8.62 13.95
C ILE A 677 9.98 8.25 12.47
N PHE A 678 8.90 8.41 11.71
CA PHE A 678 8.84 8.13 10.27
C PHE A 678 9.85 8.96 9.47
N VAL A 679 9.89 10.27 9.72
CA VAL A 679 10.82 11.18 9.02
C VAL A 679 12.27 10.87 9.41
N CYS A 680 12.54 10.60 10.70
CA CYS A 680 13.87 10.19 11.15
C CYS A 680 14.33 8.87 10.52
N ALA A 681 13.47 7.85 10.50
CA ALA A 681 13.77 6.57 9.87
C ALA A 681 14.05 6.72 8.38
N SER A 682 13.22 7.49 7.67
CA SER A 682 13.39 7.75 6.22
C SER A 682 14.71 8.48 5.93
N HIS A 683 15.06 9.48 6.75
CA HIS A 683 16.33 10.20 6.64
C HIS A 683 17.54 9.28 6.89
N GLU A 684 17.46 8.40 7.89
CA GLU A 684 18.52 7.45 8.19
C GLU A 684 18.70 6.41 7.08
N VAL A 685 17.61 5.86 6.54
CA VAL A 685 17.64 4.96 5.38
C VAL A 685 18.26 5.64 4.16
N HIS A 686 17.92 6.91 3.92
CA HIS A 686 18.52 7.69 2.84
C HIS A 686 20.05 7.82 3.00
N ARG A 687 20.51 8.14 4.22
CA ARG A 687 21.94 8.25 4.55
C ARG A 687 22.67 6.91 4.38
N ILE A 688 22.05 5.82 4.83
CA ILE A 688 22.59 4.45 4.68
C ILE A 688 22.75 4.11 3.19
N THR A 689 21.73 4.39 2.39
CA THR A 689 21.75 4.12 0.93
C THR A 689 22.89 4.87 0.25
N GLN A 690 23.10 6.16 0.60
CA GLN A 690 24.21 6.95 0.07
C GLN A 690 25.58 6.43 0.51
N THR A 691 25.69 5.97 1.76
CA THR A 691 26.95 5.45 2.32
C THR A 691 27.33 4.12 1.67
N LEU A 692 26.35 3.27 1.36
CA LEU A 692 26.56 1.95 0.75
C LEU A 692 26.75 2.02 -0.78
N LEU A 693 26.24 3.06 -1.44
CA LEU A 693 26.33 3.26 -2.89
C LEU A 693 27.76 3.08 -3.47
N PRO A 694 28.82 3.74 -2.96
CA PRO A 694 30.16 3.60 -3.53
C PRO A 694 30.75 2.19 -3.36
N TYR A 695 30.31 1.42 -2.35
CA TYR A 695 30.73 0.03 -2.15
C TYR A 695 30.02 -0.91 -3.14
N ALA A 696 28.72 -0.69 -3.36
CA ALA A 696 27.91 -1.50 -4.28
C ALA A 696 28.20 -1.17 -5.76
N VAL A 697 28.26 0.12 -6.10
CA VAL A 697 28.45 0.63 -7.46
C VAL A 697 29.63 1.62 -7.49
N PRO A 698 30.87 1.12 -7.61
CA PRO A 698 32.06 1.97 -7.73
C PRO A 698 32.06 2.81 -9.02
N ASN A 699 32.93 3.82 -9.09
CA ASN A 699 33.03 4.69 -10.28
C ASN A 699 33.58 3.97 -11.53
N ASP A 700 34.21 2.80 -11.39
CA ASP A 700 34.76 2.04 -12.51
C ASP A 700 33.75 0.99 -13.02
N TRP A 701 33.44 1.05 -14.32
CA TRP A 701 32.46 0.19 -14.97
C TRP A 701 32.78 -1.30 -14.83
N LYS A 702 34.07 -1.68 -14.78
CA LYS A 702 34.48 -3.08 -14.60
C LYS A 702 34.12 -3.60 -13.22
N LEU A 703 34.31 -2.78 -12.19
CA LEU A 703 33.97 -3.12 -10.81
C LEU A 703 32.46 -3.20 -10.63
N VAL A 704 31.71 -2.28 -11.27
CA VAL A 704 30.24 -2.33 -11.30
C VAL A 704 29.75 -3.64 -11.90
N MET A 705 30.28 -4.04 -13.06
CA MET A 705 29.91 -5.30 -13.70
C MET A 705 30.23 -6.53 -12.83
N ARG A 706 31.41 -6.56 -12.20
CA ARG A 706 31.77 -7.63 -11.27
C ARG A 706 30.77 -7.74 -10.13
N ASN A 707 30.46 -6.62 -9.46
CA ASN A 707 29.54 -6.59 -8.34
C ASN A 707 28.11 -6.97 -8.78
N PHE A 708 27.68 -6.53 -9.96
CA PHE A 708 26.37 -6.88 -10.53
C PHE A 708 26.25 -8.38 -10.84
N VAL A 709 27.29 -9.00 -11.40
CA VAL A 709 27.31 -10.46 -11.64
C VAL A 709 27.24 -11.23 -10.33
N ILE A 710 27.98 -10.79 -9.29
CA ILE A 710 27.91 -11.40 -7.95
C ILE A 710 26.48 -11.28 -7.38
N PHE A 711 25.86 -10.11 -7.52
CA PHE A 711 24.48 -9.90 -7.08
C PHE A 711 23.50 -10.86 -7.79
N LEU A 712 23.61 -11.03 -9.12
CA LEU A 712 22.77 -11.96 -9.86
C LEU A 712 22.97 -13.43 -9.44
N ILE A 713 24.22 -13.83 -9.17
CA ILE A 713 24.54 -15.19 -8.70
C ILE A 713 23.88 -15.47 -7.35
N ILE A 714 23.75 -14.46 -6.48
CA ILE A 714 23.06 -14.60 -5.18
C ILE A 714 21.53 -14.54 -5.36
N LEU A 715 21.04 -13.64 -6.21
CA LEU A 715 19.60 -13.38 -6.36
C LEU A 715 18.87 -14.54 -7.04
N ILE A 716 19.44 -15.13 -8.09
CA ILE A 716 18.76 -16.15 -8.90
C ILE A 716 18.41 -17.43 -8.10
N PRO A 717 19.33 -18.02 -7.29
CA PRO A 717 19.00 -19.18 -6.47
C PRO A 717 18.01 -18.89 -5.36
N VAL A 718 18.16 -17.73 -4.70
CA VAL A 718 17.26 -17.27 -3.64
C VAL A 718 15.84 -17.13 -4.18
N GLY A 719 15.72 -16.56 -5.38
CA GLY A 719 14.43 -16.36 -5.98
C GLY A 719 13.74 -17.63 -6.48
N HIS A 720 14.51 -18.59 -7.01
CA HIS A 720 13.98 -19.89 -7.39
C HIS A 720 13.50 -20.72 -6.19
N ALA A 721 14.13 -20.58 -5.01
CA ALA A 721 13.83 -21.40 -3.83
C ALA A 721 12.54 -20.99 -3.11
N ASP A 722 12.28 -19.68 -2.99
CA ASP A 722 11.13 -19.16 -2.23
C ASP A 722 9.94 -18.77 -3.11
N GLY A 723 9.97 -19.06 -4.43
CA GLY A 723 8.90 -18.68 -5.36
C GLY A 723 8.74 -17.16 -5.54
N MET A 724 9.64 -16.36 -4.94
CA MET A 724 9.70 -14.91 -5.14
C MET A 724 10.33 -14.54 -6.49
N PHE A 725 11.00 -15.47 -7.21
CA PHE A 725 11.50 -15.26 -8.56
C PHE A 725 11.22 -16.41 -9.57
#